data_AF-A0A8J8KEQ6-F1
#
_entry.id   AF-A0A8J8KEQ6-F1
#
_cell.length_a   1.000
_cell.length_b   1.000
_cell.length_c   1.000
_cell.angle_alpha   90.00
_cell.angle_beta   90.00
_cell.angle_gamma   90.00
#
_symmetry.space_group_name_H-M   'P 1'
#
loop_
_entity.id
_entity.type
_entity.pdbx_description
1 polymer ?
#
loop_
_entity_poly.entity_id
_entity_poly.type
_entity_poly.pdbx_seq_one_letter_code
_entity_poly.pdbx_strand_id
1 'polypeptide(L)'
;MTRTRPLAWLLLALAALLAIVAAAGAVALRLSAADIVDSYLLTNSAMGVGFATCGAILAVQRGRNPIGWLLLAAGIAHLLTAASGTLGGYGHTHGWPEPLLRILASLFVSGWPWGICLLLPLSLQLFPDGHPVSPRWRWLVVVTIVAGVGFVAAMSLDPAPVEFGPGLAIRTYLGVLFFDRLGPLWATANTAPLLGLLGAIAGLVVRYRRGDERLRRQLLWLVLALIVAVAVNLPRWIVGDGPILLLLAVPLVPIAITIAILRYQLLDIRLVVSRTLLYLLLTLGVVVAYLGLVALFDALLRGVGAPLAATLLIAILFNPVRVRLQRAVDHLLYGSRSDPVAAVTAVGARLAADDLGGVLTGIRETLRLPFTAVRSRSVEVAAAGTPPDHLETVELSYRGERVGDLLVGVRAGERTLGEADRAVLNLLAAPLAAALSATALAEEVQASRERIVTAREEERRRLHRDLHDGLGPTLTGAGYKADAALNLSTSDPDRTRLLLSELRTDIGTAIDDVRRLVYGLRPPALDEVGLIGALRRHCERLPLEVTFDAPPQLAALPAAIEVAAYRIVTEALTNVTRHAAATKVTVTITVGSAVELSVLDDGRTGEPWRPGVGLTSIRERAAELGGLCTAGPGPDGGRVVAVLPLEGAA
;
A
#
# COMPACT_ATOMS: atom_id res chain seq x y z
N MET A 1 -35.11 -1.57 33.55
CA MET A 1 -33.68 -1.15 33.55
C MET A 1 -33.37 0.01 34.53
N THR A 2 -34.33 0.46 35.35
CA THR A 2 -34.21 1.69 36.15
C THR A 2 -33.68 1.50 37.59
N ARG A 3 -33.84 0.32 38.21
CA ARG A 3 -33.46 0.08 39.62
C ARG A 3 -31.96 -0.20 39.87
N THR A 4 -31.20 -0.62 38.85
CA THR A 4 -29.80 -1.01 39.02
C THR A 4 -28.82 0.16 39.02
N ARG A 5 -29.14 1.26 38.33
CA ARG A 5 -28.30 2.46 38.27
C ARG A 5 -28.10 3.17 39.61
N PRO A 6 -29.14 3.44 40.44
CA PRO A 6 -28.93 4.10 41.72
C PRO A 6 -28.07 3.27 42.67
N LEU A 7 -28.22 1.94 42.66
CA LEU A 7 -27.39 1.05 43.47
C LEU A 7 -25.91 1.11 43.07
N ALA A 8 -25.60 1.13 41.77
CA ALA A 8 -24.23 1.25 41.29
C ALA A 8 -23.58 2.58 41.72
N TRP A 9 -24.32 3.69 41.65
CA TRP A 9 -23.84 5.00 42.13
C TRP A 9 -23.68 5.06 43.64
N LEU A 10 -24.59 4.45 44.40
CA LEU A 10 -24.49 4.35 45.86
C LEU A 10 -23.24 3.58 46.28
N LEU A 11 -22.98 2.44 45.63
CA LEU A 11 -21.79 1.63 45.90
C LEU A 11 -20.49 2.33 45.46
N LEU A 12 -20.52 3.10 44.37
CA LEU A 12 -19.38 3.94 43.98
C LEU A 12 -19.15 5.09 44.98
N ALA A 13 -20.21 5.69 45.51
CA ALA A 13 -20.12 6.71 46.56
C ALA A 13 -19.54 6.12 47.85
N LEU A 14 -19.91 4.88 48.22
CA LEU A 14 -19.30 4.16 49.33
C LEU A 14 -17.80 3.92 49.08
N ALA A 15 -17.43 3.48 47.88
CA ALA A 15 -16.03 3.34 47.50
C ALA A 15 -15.27 4.68 47.62
N ALA A 16 -15.83 5.77 47.09
CA ALA A 16 -15.23 7.09 47.21
C ALA A 16 -15.06 7.53 48.67
N LEU A 17 -16.06 7.28 49.53
CA LEU A 17 -15.97 7.55 50.96
C LEU A 17 -14.82 6.77 51.63
N LEU A 18 -14.70 5.46 51.36
CA LEU A 18 -13.61 4.64 51.88
C LEU A 18 -12.24 5.14 51.41
N ALA A 19 -12.12 5.57 50.15
CA ALA A 19 -10.88 6.16 49.64
C ALA A 19 -10.53 7.48 50.35
N ILE A 20 -11.53 8.33 50.61
CA ILE A 20 -11.35 9.57 51.38
C ILE A 20 -10.91 9.27 52.81
N VAL A 21 -11.52 8.28 53.46
CA VAL A 21 -11.16 7.85 54.81
C VAL A 21 -9.71 7.33 54.85
N ALA A 22 -9.31 6.53 53.87
CA ALA A 22 -7.93 6.05 53.73
C ALA A 22 -6.93 7.20 53.60
N ALA A 23 -7.20 8.16 52.70
CA ALA A 23 -6.34 9.32 52.48
C ALA A 23 -6.30 10.27 53.70
N ALA A 24 -7.45 10.57 54.30
CA ALA A 24 -7.54 11.41 55.48
C ALA A 24 -6.82 10.80 56.69
N GLY A 25 -6.95 9.48 56.89
CA GLY A 25 -6.23 8.77 57.93
C GLY A 25 -4.71 8.81 57.74
N ALA A 26 -4.22 8.68 56.50
CA ALA A 26 -2.79 8.81 56.19
C ALA A 26 -2.24 10.20 56.53
N VAL A 27 -2.99 11.26 56.20
CA VAL A 27 -2.64 12.64 56.53
C VAL A 27 -2.67 12.87 58.04
N ALA A 28 -3.71 12.38 58.73
CA ALA A 28 -3.85 12.52 60.17
C ALA A 28 -2.71 11.83 60.94
N LEU A 29 -2.27 10.66 60.46
CA LEU A 29 -1.13 9.91 61.00
C LEU A 29 0.23 10.46 60.58
N ARG A 30 0.28 11.46 59.68
CA ARG A 30 1.51 12.01 59.11
C ARG A 30 2.44 10.93 58.53
N LEU A 31 1.85 9.94 57.86
CA LEU A 31 2.60 8.83 57.27
C LEU A 31 3.61 9.34 56.23
N SER A 32 4.82 8.80 56.26
CA SER A 32 5.82 9.08 55.24
C SER A 32 5.47 8.39 53.92
N ALA A 33 6.14 8.78 52.83
CA ALA A 33 5.96 8.12 51.54
C ALA A 33 6.32 6.62 51.60
N ALA A 34 7.32 6.24 52.42
CA ALA A 34 7.68 4.85 52.63
C ALA A 34 6.55 4.10 53.36
N ASP A 35 6.02 4.65 54.46
CA ASP A 35 4.92 4.04 55.21
C ASP A 35 3.69 3.79 54.33
N ILE A 36 3.35 4.74 53.46
CA ILE A 36 2.22 4.63 52.52
C ILE A 36 2.40 3.47 51.52
N VAL A 37 3.63 3.18 51.13
CA VAL A 37 3.95 2.08 50.21
C VAL A 37 4.02 0.75 50.95
N ASP A 38 4.75 0.70 52.06
CA ASP A 38 5.06 -0.53 52.80
C ASP A 38 3.85 -1.09 53.55
N SER A 39 2.92 -0.23 53.98
CA SER A 39 1.63 -0.63 54.57
C SER A 39 0.58 -1.10 53.55
N TYR A 40 0.94 -1.22 52.27
CA TYR A 40 0.02 -1.53 51.17
C TYR A 40 -1.14 -0.54 51.01
N LEU A 41 -1.07 0.64 51.63
CA LEU A 41 -2.11 1.66 51.55
C LEU A 41 -2.27 2.16 50.12
N LEU A 42 -1.16 2.51 49.46
CA LEU A 42 -1.18 3.01 48.09
C LEU A 42 -1.73 1.95 47.11
N THR A 43 -1.25 0.72 47.21
CA THR A 43 -1.63 -0.37 46.29
C THR A 43 -3.10 -0.75 46.46
N ASN A 44 -3.58 -0.92 47.69
CA ASN A 44 -5.00 -1.17 47.94
C ASN A 44 -5.89 0.01 47.53
N SER A 45 -5.46 1.25 47.75
CA SER A 45 -6.21 2.43 47.32
C SER A 45 -6.31 2.51 45.79
N ALA A 46 -5.20 2.30 45.09
CA ALA A 46 -5.16 2.33 43.63
C ALA A 46 -5.97 1.19 42.99
N MET A 47 -5.83 -0.04 43.50
CA MET A 47 -6.67 -1.17 43.08
C MET A 47 -8.14 -0.89 43.38
N GLY A 48 -8.43 -0.44 44.60
CA GLY A 48 -9.75 -0.08 45.05
C GLY A 48 -10.48 0.88 44.13
N VAL A 49 -9.86 2.04 43.86
CA VAL A 49 -10.40 3.07 42.96
C VAL A 49 -10.52 2.55 41.53
N GLY A 50 -9.49 1.88 41.01
CA GLY A 50 -9.51 1.37 39.63
C GLY A 50 -10.62 0.34 39.40
N PHE A 51 -10.77 -0.61 40.31
CA PHE A 51 -11.77 -1.68 40.25
C PHE A 51 -13.18 -1.11 40.46
N ALA A 52 -13.38 -0.24 41.46
CA ALA A 52 -14.68 0.36 41.73
C ALA A 52 -15.16 1.24 40.56
N THR A 53 -14.27 2.04 39.97
CA THR A 53 -14.61 2.90 38.84
C THR A 53 -15.00 2.07 37.61
N CYS A 54 -14.17 1.09 37.25
CA CYS A 54 -14.46 0.15 36.16
C CYS A 54 -15.78 -0.62 36.38
N GLY A 55 -15.96 -1.13 37.60
CA GLY A 55 -17.15 -1.87 38.01
C GLY A 55 -18.43 -1.04 37.96
N ALA A 56 -18.39 0.20 38.46
CA ALA A 56 -19.53 1.12 38.42
C ALA A 56 -19.91 1.50 36.97
N ILE A 57 -18.93 1.82 36.12
CA ILE A 57 -19.18 2.10 34.69
C ILE A 57 -19.88 0.90 34.04
N LEU A 58 -19.38 -0.32 34.25
CA LEU A 58 -19.98 -1.53 33.72
C LEU A 58 -21.36 -1.84 34.32
N ALA A 59 -21.57 -1.64 35.62
CA ALA A 59 -22.86 -1.87 36.27
C ALA A 59 -23.93 -0.86 35.78
N VAL A 60 -23.55 0.39 35.52
CA VAL A 60 -24.45 1.43 35.00
C VAL A 60 -24.81 1.18 33.53
N GLN A 61 -23.81 0.82 32.70
CA GLN A 61 -24.00 0.64 31.25
C GLN A 61 -24.51 -0.76 30.87
N ARG A 62 -24.14 -1.79 31.63
CA ARG A 62 -24.43 -3.21 31.40
C ARG A 62 -24.96 -3.89 32.66
N GLY A 63 -25.98 -3.33 33.32
CA GLY A 63 -26.45 -3.78 34.64
C GLY A 63 -26.90 -5.25 34.78
N ARG A 64 -27.15 -5.97 33.66
CA ARG A 64 -27.40 -7.42 33.67
C ARG A 64 -26.13 -8.27 33.68
N ASN A 65 -24.98 -7.69 33.35
CA ASN A 65 -23.70 -8.36 33.33
C ASN A 65 -23.12 -8.37 34.76
N PRO A 66 -22.91 -9.54 35.39
CA PRO A 66 -22.41 -9.65 36.76
C PRO A 66 -20.99 -9.10 36.93
N ILE A 67 -20.19 -9.00 35.85
CA ILE A 67 -18.78 -8.57 35.91
C ILE A 67 -18.65 -7.16 36.51
N GLY A 68 -19.53 -6.23 36.15
CA GLY A 68 -19.49 -4.87 36.71
C GLY A 68 -19.69 -4.85 38.23
N TRP A 69 -20.61 -5.68 38.73
CA TRP A 69 -20.88 -5.81 40.16
C TRP A 69 -19.74 -6.50 40.91
N LEU A 70 -19.14 -7.54 40.31
CA LEU A 70 -17.98 -8.23 40.89
C LEU A 70 -16.77 -7.29 41.03
N LEU A 71 -16.47 -6.51 39.99
CA LEU A 71 -15.39 -5.52 40.03
C LEU A 71 -15.67 -4.39 41.02
N LEU A 72 -16.92 -3.94 41.12
CA LEU A 72 -17.30 -2.91 42.10
C LEU A 72 -17.16 -3.42 43.54
N ALA A 73 -17.61 -4.64 43.82
CA ALA A 73 -17.41 -5.28 45.11
C ALA A 73 -15.92 -5.49 45.43
N ALA A 74 -15.11 -5.88 44.44
CA ALA A 74 -13.67 -6.04 44.61
C ALA A 74 -12.97 -4.72 44.92
N GLY A 75 -13.39 -3.62 44.26
CA GLY A 75 -12.90 -2.29 44.56
C GLY A 75 -13.22 -1.84 45.99
N ILE A 76 -14.46 -2.06 46.44
CA ILE A 76 -14.86 -1.78 47.82
C ILE A 76 -14.04 -2.61 48.81
N ALA A 77 -13.79 -3.89 48.53
CA ALA A 77 -13.02 -4.76 49.42
C ALA A 77 -11.56 -4.28 49.61
N HIS A 78 -10.91 -3.81 48.54
CA HIS A 78 -9.58 -3.19 48.64
C HIS A 78 -9.60 -1.85 49.40
N LEU A 79 -10.60 -1.00 49.14
CA LEU A 79 -10.73 0.28 49.84
C LEU A 79 -11.08 0.09 51.32
N LEU A 80 -11.81 -0.97 51.66
CA LEU A 80 -12.09 -1.36 53.03
C LEU A 80 -10.79 -1.75 53.76
N THR A 81 -9.90 -2.52 53.11
CA THR A 81 -8.56 -2.79 53.66
C THR A 81 -7.80 -1.49 53.89
N ALA A 82 -7.68 -0.63 52.87
CA ALA A 82 -6.97 0.65 52.97
C ALA A 82 -7.51 1.54 54.11
N ALA A 83 -8.82 1.74 54.15
CA ALA A 83 -9.49 2.59 55.14
C ALA A 83 -9.39 2.02 56.56
N SER A 84 -9.54 0.70 56.72
CA SER A 84 -9.46 0.06 58.04
C SER A 84 -8.06 0.13 58.63
N GLY A 85 -7.01 0.02 57.80
CA GLY A 85 -5.62 0.17 58.24
C GLY A 85 -5.33 1.57 58.80
N THR A 86 -5.73 2.63 58.10
CA THR A 86 -5.47 4.01 58.54
C THR A 86 -6.37 4.45 59.69
N LEU A 87 -7.66 4.09 59.69
CA LEU A 87 -8.54 4.31 60.84
C LEU A 87 -8.04 3.57 62.08
N GLY A 88 -7.48 2.39 61.85
CA GLY A 88 -6.83 1.56 62.84
C GLY A 88 -5.68 2.22 63.58
N GLY A 89 -4.68 2.66 62.82
CA GLY A 89 -3.54 3.40 63.38
C GLY A 89 -3.98 4.69 64.07
N TYR A 90 -4.95 5.40 63.49
CA TYR A 90 -5.52 6.60 64.12
C TYR A 90 -6.20 6.28 65.45
N GLY A 91 -7.03 5.23 65.48
CA GLY A 91 -7.70 4.80 66.69
C GLY A 91 -6.72 4.37 67.78
N HIS A 92 -5.67 3.65 67.42
CA HIS A 92 -4.63 3.24 68.36
C HIS A 92 -3.91 4.43 68.99
N THR A 93 -3.50 5.42 68.18
CA THR A 93 -2.84 6.64 68.68
C THR A 93 -3.75 7.51 69.56
N HIS A 94 -5.08 7.36 69.44
CA HIS A 94 -6.09 8.08 70.23
C HIS A 94 -6.74 7.22 71.31
N GLY A 95 -6.18 6.05 71.63
CA GLY A 95 -6.64 5.21 72.74
C GLY A 95 -8.03 4.59 72.53
N TRP A 96 -8.43 4.27 71.31
CA TRP A 96 -9.69 3.58 71.03
C TRP A 96 -9.73 2.19 71.68
N PRO A 97 -10.93 1.70 72.06
CA PRO A 97 -11.07 0.40 72.71
C PRO A 97 -10.50 -0.75 71.87
N GLU A 98 -9.80 -1.67 72.50
CA GLU A 98 -9.21 -2.84 71.83
C GLU A 98 -10.22 -3.62 70.97
N PRO A 99 -11.47 -3.91 71.41
CA PRO A 99 -12.44 -4.61 70.56
C PRO A 99 -12.69 -3.93 69.21
N LEU A 100 -12.70 -2.59 69.18
CA LEU A 100 -12.86 -1.83 67.95
C LEU A 100 -11.63 -1.97 67.04
N LEU A 101 -10.43 -1.90 67.61
CA LEU A 101 -9.19 -2.10 66.85
C LEU A 101 -9.09 -3.52 66.28
N ARG A 102 -9.53 -4.53 67.03
CA ARG A 102 -9.58 -5.94 66.55
C ARG A 102 -10.58 -6.13 65.40
N ILE A 103 -11.71 -5.40 65.41
CA ILE A 103 -12.66 -5.38 64.29
C ILE A 103 -12.00 -4.78 63.05
N LEU A 104 -11.36 -3.62 63.18
CA LEU A 104 -10.68 -2.97 62.05
C LEU A 104 -9.51 -3.83 61.51
N ALA A 105 -8.77 -4.51 62.37
CA ALA A 105 -7.72 -5.45 61.98
C ALA A 105 -8.31 -6.65 61.19
N SER A 106 -9.45 -7.20 61.62
CA SER A 106 -10.16 -8.23 60.84
C SER A 106 -10.58 -7.72 59.46
N LEU A 107 -11.11 -6.50 59.35
CA LEU A 107 -11.49 -5.91 58.07
C LEU A 107 -10.28 -5.65 57.17
N PHE A 108 -9.16 -5.23 57.75
CA PHE A 108 -7.90 -5.01 57.05
C PHE A 108 -7.41 -6.30 56.38
N VAL A 109 -7.34 -7.40 57.12
CA VAL A 109 -6.85 -8.70 56.61
C VAL A 109 -7.83 -9.37 55.66
N SER A 110 -9.13 -9.26 55.93
CA SER A 110 -10.15 -9.97 55.15
C SER A 110 -10.57 -9.25 53.88
N GLY A 111 -10.33 -7.94 53.74
CA GLY A 111 -10.81 -7.14 52.60
C GLY A 111 -10.14 -7.50 51.27
N TRP A 112 -8.83 -7.27 51.14
CA TRP A 112 -8.09 -7.46 49.89
C TRP A 112 -8.20 -8.88 49.27
N PRO A 113 -8.25 -10.00 50.04
CA PRO A 113 -8.36 -11.33 49.45
C PRO A 113 -9.70 -11.55 48.72
N TRP A 114 -10.79 -10.91 49.16
CA TRP A 114 -12.04 -10.96 48.39
C TRP A 114 -11.85 -10.42 46.98
N GLY A 115 -11.10 -9.33 46.83
CA GLY A 115 -10.83 -8.69 45.54
C GLY A 115 -10.03 -9.59 44.60
N ILE A 116 -8.84 -10.01 45.02
CA ILE A 116 -7.88 -10.69 44.14
C ILE A 116 -8.07 -12.22 44.10
N CYS A 117 -8.42 -12.86 45.21
CA CYS A 117 -8.49 -14.33 45.29
C CYS A 117 -9.85 -14.89 44.86
N LEU A 118 -10.90 -14.06 44.84
CA LEU A 118 -12.26 -14.49 44.47
C LEU A 118 -12.86 -13.68 43.32
N LEU A 119 -13.11 -12.39 43.54
CA LEU A 119 -13.96 -11.58 42.67
C LEU A 119 -13.31 -11.32 41.30
N LEU A 120 -12.00 -11.07 41.26
CA LEU A 120 -11.26 -10.92 40.01
C LEU A 120 -11.22 -12.23 39.20
N PRO A 121 -10.80 -13.40 39.72
CA PRO A 121 -10.87 -14.67 39.00
C PRO A 121 -12.27 -15.01 38.47
N LEU A 122 -13.32 -14.75 39.27
CA LEU A 122 -14.70 -14.92 38.82
C LEU A 122 -15.05 -14.00 37.66
N SER A 123 -14.65 -12.73 37.71
CA SER A 123 -14.87 -11.79 36.62
C SER A 123 -14.22 -12.28 35.31
N LEU A 124 -13.03 -12.89 35.39
CA LEU A 124 -12.32 -13.46 34.25
C LEU A 124 -12.99 -14.72 33.69
N GLN A 125 -13.50 -15.60 34.56
CA GLN A 125 -14.21 -16.81 34.13
C GLN A 125 -15.55 -16.52 33.44
N LEU A 126 -16.22 -15.43 33.85
CA LEU A 126 -17.50 -15.00 33.30
C LEU A 126 -17.35 -14.05 32.10
N PHE A 127 -16.14 -13.52 31.85
CA PHE A 127 -15.85 -12.59 30.76
C PHE A 127 -16.12 -13.18 29.35
N PRO A 128 -16.74 -12.45 28.40
CA PRO A 128 -17.23 -11.07 28.52
C PRO A 128 -18.70 -10.95 28.91
N ASP A 129 -19.50 -11.99 28.70
CA ASP A 129 -20.97 -11.88 28.69
C ASP A 129 -21.63 -12.18 30.04
N GLY A 130 -20.86 -12.59 31.06
CA GLY A 130 -21.39 -12.94 32.38
C GLY A 130 -21.73 -14.41 32.56
N HIS A 131 -21.37 -15.26 31.60
CA HIS A 131 -21.68 -16.70 31.61
C HIS A 131 -20.40 -17.52 31.46
N PRO A 132 -20.29 -18.70 32.09
CA PRO A 132 -19.14 -19.59 31.90
C PRO A 132 -19.08 -20.15 30.47
N VAL A 133 -17.90 -20.64 30.07
CA VAL A 133 -17.62 -21.13 28.71
C VAL A 133 -18.60 -22.21 28.25
N SER A 134 -18.98 -23.13 29.14
CA SER A 134 -20.03 -24.13 28.90
C SER A 134 -20.61 -24.62 30.24
N PRO A 135 -21.69 -25.42 30.25
CA PRO A 135 -22.29 -25.92 31.49
C PRO A 135 -21.32 -26.68 32.39
N ARG A 136 -20.35 -27.41 31.82
CA ARG A 136 -19.32 -28.14 32.59
C ARG A 136 -18.35 -27.20 33.31
N TRP A 137 -18.13 -26.00 32.78
CA TRP A 137 -17.26 -24.98 33.38
C TRP A 137 -17.89 -24.31 34.62
N ARG A 138 -19.17 -24.57 34.92
CA ARG A 138 -19.78 -24.15 36.19
C ARG A 138 -19.10 -24.77 37.40
N TRP A 139 -18.57 -25.99 37.27
CA TRP A 139 -17.80 -26.62 38.34
C TRP A 139 -16.53 -25.84 38.68
N LEU A 140 -15.87 -25.28 37.68
CA LEU A 140 -14.69 -24.46 37.90
C LEU A 140 -15.02 -23.13 38.60
N VAL A 141 -16.19 -22.55 38.29
CA VAL A 141 -16.72 -21.39 39.02
C VAL A 141 -16.96 -21.75 40.49
N VAL A 142 -17.57 -22.90 40.78
CA VAL A 142 -17.77 -23.39 42.15
C VAL A 142 -16.43 -23.60 42.86
N VAL A 143 -15.46 -24.26 42.21
CA VAL A 143 -14.11 -24.45 42.76
C VAL A 143 -13.47 -23.11 43.10
N THR A 144 -13.62 -22.10 42.24
CA THR A 144 -13.08 -20.75 42.47
C THR A 144 -13.75 -20.07 43.67
N ILE A 145 -15.07 -20.23 43.83
CA ILE A 145 -15.81 -19.72 44.98
C ILE A 145 -15.33 -20.38 46.27
N VAL A 146 -15.28 -21.71 46.30
CA VAL A 146 -14.85 -22.46 47.48
C VAL A 146 -13.40 -22.14 47.83
N ALA A 147 -12.51 -22.08 46.84
CA ALA A 147 -11.11 -21.72 47.04
C ALA A 147 -10.93 -20.29 47.57
N GLY A 148 -11.60 -19.31 46.97
CA GLY A 148 -11.52 -17.91 47.39
C GLY A 148 -12.09 -17.68 48.79
N VAL A 149 -13.26 -18.25 49.09
CA VAL A 149 -13.86 -18.20 50.45
C VAL A 149 -12.96 -18.91 51.46
N GLY A 150 -12.42 -20.08 51.10
CA GLY A 150 -11.47 -20.81 51.94
C GLY A 150 -10.22 -19.99 52.26
N PHE A 151 -9.66 -19.30 51.27
CA PHE A 151 -8.51 -18.41 51.45
C PHE A 151 -8.82 -17.25 52.39
N VAL A 152 -9.95 -16.58 52.19
CA VAL A 152 -10.40 -15.50 53.09
C VAL A 152 -10.58 -16.02 54.51
N ALA A 153 -11.17 -17.21 54.67
CA ALA A 153 -11.34 -17.84 55.97
C ALA A 153 -10.00 -18.17 56.63
N ALA A 154 -9.04 -18.71 55.86
CA ALA A 154 -7.69 -18.99 56.34
C ALA A 154 -7.00 -17.72 56.87
N MET A 155 -7.13 -16.60 56.16
CA MET A 155 -6.57 -15.30 56.58
C MET A 155 -7.31 -14.69 57.77
N SER A 156 -8.63 -14.81 57.82
CA SER A 156 -9.45 -14.14 58.84
C SER A 156 -9.47 -14.89 60.18
N LEU A 157 -9.31 -16.21 60.15
CA LEU A 157 -9.37 -17.09 61.33
C LEU A 157 -7.99 -17.34 61.96
N ASP A 158 -6.91 -16.85 61.34
CA ASP A 158 -5.56 -16.92 61.90
C ASP A 158 -5.48 -16.09 63.19
N PRO A 159 -5.13 -16.69 64.35
CA PRO A 159 -4.99 -15.97 65.61
C PRO A 159 -3.70 -15.13 65.70
N ALA A 160 -2.80 -15.21 64.71
CA ALA A 160 -1.58 -14.42 64.65
C ALA A 160 -1.89 -12.91 64.68
N PRO A 161 -1.09 -12.10 65.41
CA PRO A 161 -1.15 -10.65 65.30
C PRO A 161 -0.85 -10.21 63.87
N VAL A 162 -1.63 -9.26 63.38
CA VAL A 162 -1.46 -8.68 62.05
C VAL A 162 -0.86 -7.30 62.24
N GLU A 163 0.15 -7.00 61.43
CA GLU A 163 0.71 -5.66 61.35
C GLU A 163 -0.28 -4.71 60.68
N PHE A 164 -0.65 -3.67 61.41
CA PHE A 164 -1.83 -2.85 61.25
C PHE A 164 -1.40 -1.37 61.24
N GLY A 165 -0.57 -1.02 60.27
CA GLY A 165 0.19 0.24 60.23
C GLY A 165 1.56 0.12 60.91
N PRO A 166 2.42 1.16 60.80
CA PRO A 166 3.80 1.08 61.26
C PRO A 166 3.90 0.75 62.76
N GLY A 167 4.48 -0.41 63.09
CA GLY A 167 4.76 -0.82 64.46
C GLY A 167 3.55 -1.24 65.32
N LEU A 168 2.36 -1.41 64.72
CA LEU A 168 1.15 -1.80 65.43
C LEU A 168 0.75 -3.23 65.07
N ALA A 169 0.94 -4.19 65.98
CA ALA A 169 0.52 -5.58 65.79
C ALA A 169 -0.70 -5.91 66.67
N ILE A 170 -1.85 -6.20 66.05
CA ILE A 170 -3.11 -6.48 66.76
C ILE A 170 -3.67 -7.83 66.31
N ARG A 171 -4.18 -8.62 67.27
CA ARG A 171 -4.88 -9.88 66.96
C ARG A 171 -6.24 -9.60 66.34
N THR A 172 -6.58 -10.33 65.29
CA THR A 172 -7.91 -10.23 64.66
C THR A 172 -9.02 -10.59 65.66
N TYR A 173 -10.22 -10.07 65.42
CA TYR A 173 -11.39 -10.44 66.22
C TYR A 173 -11.83 -11.89 65.97
N LEU A 174 -11.62 -12.40 64.75
CA LEU A 174 -12.12 -13.70 64.28
C LEU A 174 -11.14 -14.86 64.50
N GLY A 175 -9.93 -14.61 65.02
CA GLY A 175 -8.92 -15.64 65.27
C GLY A 175 -9.43 -16.78 66.18
N VAL A 176 -9.19 -18.03 65.78
CA VAL A 176 -9.65 -19.22 66.52
C VAL A 176 -8.51 -19.98 67.19
N LEU A 177 -8.75 -20.53 68.38
CA LEU A 177 -7.73 -21.24 69.18
C LEU A 177 -7.32 -22.60 68.61
N PHE A 178 -8.11 -23.17 67.69
CA PHE A 178 -7.82 -24.47 67.07
C PHE A 178 -7.24 -24.34 65.66
N PHE A 179 -6.81 -23.15 65.25
CA PHE A 179 -6.32 -22.87 63.89
C PHE A 179 -5.20 -23.83 63.48
N ASP A 180 -4.21 -24.05 64.35
CA ASP A 180 -3.06 -24.93 64.08
C ASP A 180 -3.44 -26.39 63.83
N ARG A 181 -4.57 -26.86 64.39
CA ARG A 181 -5.06 -28.24 64.18
C ARG A 181 -5.59 -28.47 62.76
N LEU A 182 -5.88 -27.40 62.03
CA LEU A 182 -6.39 -27.42 60.67
C LEU A 182 -5.31 -27.07 59.63
N GLY A 183 -4.02 -27.17 60.00
CA GLY A 183 -2.88 -26.84 59.13
C GLY A 183 -2.98 -27.37 57.68
N PRO A 184 -3.29 -28.66 57.44
CA PRO A 184 -3.45 -29.19 56.08
C PRO A 184 -4.61 -28.54 55.30
N LEU A 185 -5.72 -28.22 55.98
CA LEU A 185 -6.85 -27.51 55.39
C LEU A 185 -6.44 -26.10 54.98
N TRP A 186 -5.69 -25.38 55.83
CA TRP A 186 -5.22 -24.03 55.53
C TRP A 186 -4.14 -23.99 54.46
N ALA A 187 -3.23 -24.96 54.41
CA ALA A 187 -2.28 -25.10 53.32
C ALA A 187 -2.99 -25.30 51.97
N THR A 188 -4.06 -26.10 51.96
CA THR A 188 -4.91 -26.28 50.78
C THR A 188 -5.65 -24.98 50.45
N ALA A 189 -6.24 -24.32 51.43
CA ALA A 189 -6.98 -23.06 51.24
C ALA A 189 -6.08 -21.92 50.71
N ASN A 190 -4.81 -21.88 51.12
CA ASN A 190 -3.84 -20.89 50.67
C ASN A 190 -3.41 -21.09 49.20
N THR A 191 -3.38 -22.34 48.73
CA THR A 191 -2.94 -22.67 47.37
C THR A 191 -4.11 -22.84 46.38
N ALA A 192 -5.31 -23.16 46.86
CA ALA A 192 -6.49 -23.40 46.02
C ALA A 192 -6.88 -22.22 45.09
N PRO A 193 -6.74 -20.93 45.45
CA PRO A 193 -7.04 -19.82 44.54
C PRO A 193 -6.25 -19.86 43.23
N LEU A 194 -5.05 -20.48 43.23
CA LEU A 194 -4.26 -20.68 42.01
C LEU A 194 -5.03 -21.54 41.00
N LEU A 195 -5.81 -22.54 41.44
CA LEU A 195 -6.64 -23.36 40.56
C LEU A 195 -7.75 -22.53 39.91
N GLY A 196 -8.34 -21.59 40.65
CA GLY A 196 -9.35 -20.66 40.13
C GLY A 196 -8.78 -19.74 39.05
N LEU A 197 -7.58 -19.20 39.28
CA LEU A 197 -6.87 -18.37 38.31
C LEU A 197 -6.45 -19.15 37.07
N LEU A 198 -5.86 -20.34 37.22
CA LEU A 198 -5.51 -21.23 36.11
C LEU A 198 -6.75 -21.62 35.31
N GLY A 199 -7.86 -21.89 35.99
CA GLY A 199 -9.15 -22.11 35.39
C GLY A 199 -9.65 -20.91 34.58
N ALA A 200 -9.49 -19.69 35.11
CA ALA A 200 -9.84 -18.47 34.39
C ALA A 200 -9.03 -18.33 33.09
N ILE A 201 -7.71 -18.53 33.16
CA ILE A 201 -6.82 -18.48 32.00
C ILE A 201 -7.21 -19.55 30.97
N ALA A 202 -7.42 -20.79 31.41
CA ALA A 202 -7.86 -21.87 30.53
C ALA A 202 -9.20 -21.55 29.84
N GLY A 203 -10.13 -20.94 30.58
CA GLY A 203 -11.41 -20.48 30.03
C GLY A 203 -11.25 -19.41 28.95
N LEU A 204 -10.37 -18.43 29.17
CA LEU A 204 -10.04 -17.40 28.17
C LEU A 204 -9.41 -18.01 26.92
N VAL A 205 -8.49 -18.97 27.07
CA VAL A 205 -7.87 -19.69 25.94
C VAL A 205 -8.90 -20.46 25.13
N VAL A 206 -9.82 -21.18 25.79
CA VAL A 206 -10.89 -21.92 25.10
C VAL A 206 -11.81 -20.96 24.34
N ARG A 207 -12.18 -19.82 24.93
CA ARG A 207 -12.98 -18.78 24.25
C ARG A 207 -12.25 -18.18 23.06
N TYR A 208 -10.94 -17.96 23.16
CA TYR A 208 -10.15 -17.45 22.04
C TYR A 208 -10.16 -18.41 20.85
N ARG A 209 -9.96 -19.72 21.12
CA ARG A 209 -9.92 -20.76 20.08
C ARG A 209 -11.28 -20.96 19.41
N ARG A 210 -12.36 -20.97 20.19
CA ARG A 210 -13.73 -21.23 19.70
C ARG A 210 -14.50 -19.98 19.24
N GLY A 211 -14.01 -18.80 19.58
CA GLY A 211 -14.71 -17.53 19.35
C GLY A 211 -14.56 -16.97 17.95
N ASP A 212 -15.58 -16.24 17.53
CA ASP A 212 -15.57 -15.41 16.32
C ASP A 212 -14.60 -14.23 16.45
N GLU A 213 -14.31 -13.56 15.33
CA GLU A 213 -13.36 -12.44 15.25
C GLU A 213 -13.64 -11.33 16.28
N ARG A 214 -14.92 -11.05 16.56
CA ARG A 214 -15.33 -10.10 17.61
C ARG A 214 -14.84 -10.54 19.00
N LEU A 215 -15.09 -11.79 19.37
CA LEU A 215 -14.72 -12.31 20.69
C LEU A 215 -13.20 -12.37 20.84
N ARG A 216 -12.48 -12.74 19.78
CA ARG A 216 -11.00 -12.70 19.76
C ARG A 216 -10.47 -11.30 20.04
N ARG A 217 -11.01 -10.26 19.39
CA ARG A 217 -10.62 -8.86 19.63
C ARG A 217 -10.89 -8.40 21.06
N GLN A 218 -12.01 -8.82 21.66
CA GLN A 218 -12.31 -8.53 23.06
C GLN A 218 -11.31 -9.19 24.01
N LEU A 219 -10.93 -10.44 23.75
CA LEU A 219 -9.99 -11.19 24.56
C LEU A 219 -8.57 -10.62 24.46
N LEU A 220 -8.16 -10.08 23.32
CA LEU A 220 -6.81 -9.52 23.12
C LEU A 220 -6.48 -8.39 24.10
N TRP A 221 -7.42 -7.47 24.38
CA TRP A 221 -7.23 -6.43 25.41
C TRP A 221 -6.94 -7.02 26.79
N LEU A 222 -7.76 -8.01 27.17
CA LEU A 222 -7.66 -8.66 28.47
C LEU A 222 -6.38 -9.49 28.59
N VAL A 223 -6.04 -10.28 27.57
CA VAL A 223 -4.83 -11.10 27.54
C VAL A 223 -3.59 -10.21 27.61
N LEU A 224 -3.57 -9.08 26.89
CA LEU A 224 -2.46 -8.13 26.97
C LEU A 224 -2.28 -7.58 28.38
N ALA A 225 -3.36 -7.12 29.02
CA ALA A 225 -3.30 -6.59 30.38
C ALA A 225 -2.85 -7.66 31.39
N LEU A 226 -3.30 -8.91 31.25
CA LEU A 226 -2.86 -10.04 32.07
C LEU A 226 -1.37 -10.32 31.88
N ILE A 227 -0.88 -10.35 30.63
CA ILE A 227 0.54 -10.58 30.34
C ILE A 227 1.40 -9.47 30.93
N VAL A 228 1.01 -8.20 30.78
CA VAL A 228 1.73 -7.07 31.38
C VAL A 228 1.72 -7.15 32.90
N ALA A 229 0.55 -7.42 33.51
CA ALA A 229 0.45 -7.56 34.97
C ALA A 229 1.33 -8.69 35.51
N VAL A 230 1.34 -9.84 34.85
CA VAL A 230 2.21 -10.98 35.20
C VAL A 230 3.68 -10.63 35.02
N ALA A 231 4.07 -10.06 33.87
CA ALA A 231 5.46 -9.74 33.59
C ALA A 231 6.04 -8.70 34.55
N VAL A 232 5.25 -7.68 34.90
CA VAL A 232 5.64 -6.65 35.87
C VAL A 232 5.78 -7.23 37.28
N ASN A 233 4.94 -8.21 37.67
CA ASN A 233 4.98 -8.80 39.01
C ASN A 233 5.88 -10.04 39.13
N LEU A 234 6.37 -10.59 38.01
CA LEU A 234 7.23 -11.77 37.96
C LEU A 234 8.48 -11.64 38.87
N PRO A 235 9.22 -10.50 38.91
CA PRO A 235 10.36 -10.36 39.80
C PRO A 235 10.00 -10.52 41.28
N ARG A 236 8.82 -10.04 41.70
CA ARG A 236 8.35 -10.16 43.09
C ARG A 236 8.07 -11.62 43.45
N TRP A 237 7.55 -12.42 42.53
CA TRP A 237 7.31 -13.86 42.78
C TRP A 237 8.59 -14.69 42.83
N ILE A 238 9.65 -14.25 42.14
CA ILE A 238 10.95 -14.95 42.14
C ILE A 238 11.75 -14.59 43.39
N VAL A 239 11.79 -13.31 43.77
CA VAL A 239 12.66 -12.79 44.83
C VAL A 239 11.96 -12.77 46.21
N GLY A 240 10.63 -12.91 46.25
CA GLY A 240 9.83 -12.86 47.48
C GLY A 240 9.50 -11.41 47.89
N ASP A 241 10.52 -10.64 48.26
CA ASP A 241 10.38 -9.24 48.71
C ASP A 241 10.62 -8.23 47.57
N GLY A 242 9.96 -8.44 46.42
CA GLY A 242 10.02 -7.48 45.31
C GLY A 242 9.27 -6.17 45.59
N PRO A 243 9.52 -5.07 44.85
CA PRO A 243 8.91 -3.77 45.12
C PRO A 243 7.38 -3.83 45.12
N ILE A 244 6.74 -3.37 46.20
CA ILE A 244 5.27 -3.38 46.38
C ILE A 244 4.57 -2.61 45.26
N LEU A 245 5.21 -1.56 44.73
CA LEU A 245 4.68 -0.73 43.64
C LEU A 245 4.38 -1.49 42.34
N LEU A 246 5.00 -2.66 42.10
CA LEU A 246 4.73 -3.49 40.91
C LEU A 246 3.26 -3.99 40.87
N LEU A 247 2.59 -4.05 42.02
CA LEU A 247 1.18 -4.38 42.14
C LEU A 247 0.26 -3.34 41.48
N LEU A 248 0.75 -2.11 41.21
CA LEU A 248 0.01 -1.08 40.48
C LEU A 248 -0.27 -1.43 39.00
N ALA A 249 0.29 -2.53 38.49
CA ALA A 249 -0.09 -3.08 37.18
C ALA A 249 -1.42 -3.85 37.21
N VAL A 250 -1.90 -4.33 38.37
CA VAL A 250 -3.13 -5.12 38.49
C VAL A 250 -4.39 -4.36 38.03
N PRO A 251 -4.58 -3.06 38.32
CA PRO A 251 -5.69 -2.25 37.79
C PRO A 251 -5.78 -2.20 36.26
N LEU A 252 -4.73 -2.54 35.52
CA LEU A 252 -4.81 -2.64 34.06
C LEU A 252 -5.81 -3.72 33.61
N VAL A 253 -6.01 -4.76 34.42
CA VAL A 253 -6.94 -5.87 34.12
C VAL A 253 -8.40 -5.39 34.06
N PRO A 254 -8.99 -4.76 35.11
CA PRO A 254 -10.36 -4.24 35.03
C PRO A 254 -10.54 -3.12 34.02
N ILE A 255 -9.49 -2.31 33.76
CA ILE A 255 -9.51 -1.31 32.67
C ILE A 255 -9.68 -2.03 31.32
N ALA A 256 -8.89 -3.07 31.07
CA ALA A 256 -8.99 -3.86 29.85
C ALA A 256 -10.34 -4.59 29.73
N ILE A 257 -10.88 -5.13 30.83
CA ILE A 257 -12.24 -5.72 30.87
C ILE A 257 -13.28 -4.67 30.44
N THR A 258 -13.19 -3.47 31.00
CA THR A 258 -14.12 -2.36 30.72
C THR A 258 -14.07 -1.95 29.25
N ILE A 259 -12.87 -1.74 28.71
CA ILE A 259 -12.67 -1.39 27.30
C ILE A 259 -13.20 -2.51 26.40
N ALA A 260 -12.90 -3.77 26.71
CA ALA A 260 -13.31 -4.90 25.88
C ALA A 260 -14.84 -5.13 25.87
N ILE A 261 -15.54 -4.87 26.97
CA ILE A 261 -17.00 -4.99 27.04
C ILE A 261 -17.70 -3.81 26.37
N LEU A 262 -17.18 -2.59 26.52
CA LEU A 262 -17.87 -1.37 26.08
C LEU A 262 -17.48 -0.88 24.69
N ARG A 263 -16.22 -1.01 24.29
CA ARG A 263 -15.65 -0.34 23.11
C ARG A 263 -14.55 -1.16 22.42
N TYR A 264 -14.85 -2.40 22.03
CA TYR A 264 -13.89 -3.31 21.37
C TYR A 264 -13.48 -2.92 19.93
N GLN A 265 -14.11 -1.92 19.32
CA GLN A 265 -13.83 -1.46 17.95
C GLN A 265 -13.04 -0.15 17.87
N LEU A 266 -12.76 0.53 19.00
CA LEU A 266 -12.18 1.88 18.96
C LEU A 266 -10.73 1.94 18.44
N LEU A 267 -9.97 0.84 18.52
CA LEU A 267 -8.55 0.79 18.18
C LEU A 267 -8.21 -0.55 17.52
N ASP A 268 -7.25 -0.54 16.59
CA ASP A 268 -6.74 -1.76 15.96
C ASP A 268 -5.85 -2.53 16.95
N ILE A 269 -6.50 -3.24 17.87
CA ILE A 269 -5.85 -3.90 19.01
C ILE A 269 -4.79 -4.91 18.57
N ARG A 270 -4.87 -5.46 17.36
CA ARG A 270 -3.87 -6.40 16.83
C ARG A 270 -2.50 -5.73 16.71
N LEU A 271 -2.45 -4.48 16.25
CA LEU A 271 -1.21 -3.71 16.15
C LEU A 271 -0.65 -3.35 17.52
N VAL A 272 -1.53 -2.95 18.45
CA VAL A 272 -1.14 -2.61 19.82
C VAL A 272 -0.58 -3.83 20.54
N VAL A 273 -1.24 -4.99 20.42
CA VAL A 273 -0.81 -6.25 21.04
C VAL A 273 0.52 -6.70 20.48
N SER A 274 0.72 -6.71 19.15
CA SER A 274 1.97 -7.18 18.56
C SER A 274 3.16 -6.31 18.97
N ARG A 275 3.01 -4.98 18.91
CA ARG A 275 4.05 -4.04 19.36
C ARG A 275 4.30 -4.14 20.86
N THR A 276 3.26 -4.19 21.68
CA THR A 276 3.40 -4.26 23.14
C THR A 276 4.03 -5.58 23.57
N LEU A 277 3.60 -6.72 23.01
CA LEU A 277 4.21 -8.02 23.28
C LEU A 277 5.68 -8.04 22.86
N LEU A 278 6.00 -7.47 21.71
CA LEU A 278 7.39 -7.34 21.28
C LEU A 278 8.21 -6.53 22.29
N TYR A 279 7.80 -5.30 22.58
CA TYR A 279 8.54 -4.43 23.50
C TYR A 279 8.65 -5.05 24.89
N LEU A 280 7.62 -5.77 25.34
CA LEU A 280 7.64 -6.50 26.60
C LEU A 280 8.66 -7.65 26.57
N LEU A 281 8.62 -8.50 25.54
CA LEU A 281 9.58 -9.61 25.37
C LEU A 281 11.01 -9.09 25.25
N LEU A 282 11.22 -8.02 24.48
CA LEU A 282 12.51 -7.37 24.34
C LEU A 282 13.00 -6.83 25.69
N THR A 283 12.14 -6.11 26.43
CA THR A 283 12.49 -5.56 27.74
C THR A 283 12.83 -6.68 28.72
N LEU A 284 12.03 -7.75 28.74
CA LEU A 284 12.29 -8.91 29.59
C LEU A 284 13.60 -9.60 29.20
N GLY A 285 13.89 -9.76 27.91
CA GLY A 285 15.14 -10.33 27.43
C GLY A 285 16.36 -9.49 27.83
N VAL A 286 16.25 -8.16 27.74
CA VAL A 286 17.26 -7.21 28.20
C VAL A 286 17.48 -7.31 29.71
N VAL A 287 16.41 -7.44 30.51
CA VAL A 287 16.49 -7.65 31.97
C VAL A 287 17.14 -9.00 32.30
N VAL A 288 16.78 -10.09 31.61
CA VAL A 288 17.40 -11.40 31.82
C VAL A 288 18.89 -11.37 31.46
N ALA A 289 19.26 -10.74 30.36
CA ALA A 289 20.66 -10.56 29.97
C ALA A 289 21.44 -9.74 31.00
N TYR A 290 20.83 -8.67 31.54
CA TYR A 290 21.40 -7.87 32.63
C TYR A 290 21.66 -8.73 33.87
N LEU A 291 20.64 -9.44 34.35
CA LEU A 291 20.73 -10.30 35.55
C LEU A 291 21.78 -11.40 35.37
N GLY A 292 21.84 -12.02 34.17
CA GLY A 292 22.85 -13.02 33.85
C GLY A 292 24.27 -12.45 33.85
N LEU A 293 24.46 -11.23 33.33
CA LEU A 293 25.75 -10.55 33.35
C LEU A 293 26.17 -10.19 34.78
N VAL A 294 25.24 -9.65 35.59
CA VAL A 294 25.48 -9.38 37.01
C VAL A 294 25.89 -10.66 37.75
N ALA A 295 25.16 -11.76 37.57
CA ALA A 295 25.46 -13.04 38.21
C ALA A 295 26.82 -13.62 37.76
N LEU A 296 27.17 -13.49 36.48
CA LEU A 296 28.46 -13.90 35.95
C LEU A 296 29.62 -13.09 36.55
N PHE A 297 29.47 -11.77 36.62
CA PHE A 297 30.49 -10.89 37.21
C PHE A 297 30.60 -11.09 38.71
N ASP A 298 29.50 -11.27 39.43
CA ASP A 298 29.50 -11.62 40.85
C ASP A 298 30.26 -12.95 41.08
N ALA A 299 30.05 -13.95 40.22
CA ALA A 299 30.78 -15.22 40.28
C ALA A 299 32.29 -15.07 39.97
N LEU A 300 32.66 -14.23 39.00
CA LEU A 300 34.04 -14.01 38.58
C LEU A 300 34.85 -13.11 39.54
N LEU A 301 34.19 -12.15 40.21
CA LEU A 301 34.82 -11.12 41.04
C LEU A 301 34.79 -11.45 42.53
N ARG A 302 34.37 -12.65 42.93
CA ARG A 302 34.38 -13.09 44.34
C ARG A 302 35.77 -12.85 44.96
N GLY A 303 35.87 -11.85 45.84
CA GLY A 303 37.10 -11.49 46.55
C GLY A 303 37.66 -10.09 46.26
N VAL A 304 37.17 -9.37 45.25
CA VAL A 304 37.60 -7.98 44.97
C VAL A 304 36.57 -7.02 45.57
N GLY A 305 36.91 -6.42 46.72
CA GLY A 305 36.02 -5.60 47.55
C GLY A 305 35.61 -4.24 46.96
N ALA A 306 35.08 -4.18 45.74
CA ALA A 306 34.54 -2.94 45.18
C ALA A 306 33.21 -3.18 44.42
N PRO A 307 32.08 -3.26 45.15
CA PRO A 307 30.74 -3.32 44.55
C PRO A 307 30.50 -2.20 43.53
N LEU A 308 31.02 -1.00 43.79
CA LEU A 308 30.89 0.19 42.95
C LEU A 308 31.59 0.05 41.59
N ALA A 309 32.80 -0.54 41.57
CA ALA A 309 33.54 -0.74 40.32
C ALA A 309 32.83 -1.78 39.45
N ALA A 310 32.32 -2.86 40.04
CA ALA A 310 31.53 -3.86 39.33
C ALA A 310 30.23 -3.28 38.77
N THR A 311 29.49 -2.48 39.54
CA THR A 311 28.25 -1.84 39.06
C THR A 311 28.52 -0.87 37.90
N LEU A 312 29.61 -0.08 37.98
CA LEU A 312 29.99 0.86 36.92
C LEU A 312 30.42 0.13 35.63
N LEU A 313 31.19 -0.95 35.77
CA LEU A 313 31.64 -1.77 34.64
C LEU A 313 30.46 -2.46 33.95
N ILE A 314 29.52 -2.99 34.74
CA ILE A 314 28.27 -3.57 34.27
C ILE A 314 27.44 -2.54 33.52
N ALA A 315 27.27 -1.32 34.05
CA ALA A 315 26.50 -0.26 33.39
C ALA A 315 27.12 0.15 32.03
N ILE A 316 28.45 0.25 31.96
CA ILE A 316 29.17 0.60 30.72
C ILE A 316 29.07 -0.51 29.68
N LEU A 317 29.25 -1.78 30.06
CA LEU A 317 29.16 -2.92 29.14
C LEU A 317 27.71 -3.28 28.74
N PHE A 318 26.74 -2.96 29.59
CA PHE A 318 25.35 -3.33 29.33
C PHE A 318 24.73 -2.56 28.17
N ASN A 319 25.03 -1.26 28.02
CA ASN A 319 24.45 -0.44 26.97
C ASN A 319 24.74 -0.97 25.54
N PRO A 320 25.99 -1.30 25.15
CA PRO A 320 26.26 -1.85 23.82
C PRO A 320 25.65 -3.25 23.62
N VAL A 321 25.55 -4.08 24.67
CA VAL A 321 24.87 -5.39 24.61
C VAL A 321 23.36 -5.19 24.40
N ARG A 322 22.73 -4.30 25.17
CA ARG A 322 21.32 -3.94 25.04
C ARG A 322 20.98 -3.49 23.62
N VAL A 323 21.78 -2.58 23.06
CA VAL A 323 21.56 -2.06 21.71
C VAL A 323 21.75 -3.16 20.66
N ARG A 324 22.74 -4.05 20.80
CA ARG A 324 22.91 -5.18 19.88
C ARG A 324 21.78 -6.20 19.98
N LEU A 325 21.36 -6.54 21.20
CA LEU A 325 20.25 -7.45 21.45
C LEU A 325 18.96 -6.88 20.86
N GLN A 326 18.72 -5.58 21.03
CA GLN A 326 17.57 -4.88 20.47
C GLN A 326 17.56 -4.92 18.94
N ARG A 327 18.70 -4.61 18.28
CA ARG A 327 18.81 -4.75 16.83
C ARG A 327 18.65 -6.20 16.34
N ALA A 328 19.19 -7.17 17.07
CA ALA A 328 19.08 -8.58 16.71
C ALA A 328 17.62 -9.07 16.81
N VAL A 329 16.92 -8.70 17.89
CA VAL A 329 15.50 -9.03 18.10
C VAL A 329 14.62 -8.33 17.07
N ASP A 330 14.88 -7.05 16.77
CA ASP A 330 14.17 -6.31 15.72
C ASP A 330 14.37 -6.98 14.35
N HIS A 331 15.59 -7.41 14.01
CA HIS A 331 15.87 -8.17 12.80
C HIS A 331 15.15 -9.52 12.74
N LEU A 332 15.08 -10.23 13.87
CA LEU A 332 14.49 -11.58 13.94
C LEU A 332 12.97 -11.55 13.87
N LEU A 333 12.34 -10.50 14.41
CA LEU A 333 10.88 -10.37 14.49
C LEU A 333 10.26 -9.53 13.36
N TYR A 334 10.95 -8.49 12.88
CA TYR A 334 10.45 -7.64 11.78
C TYR A 334 11.07 -7.95 10.42
N GLY A 335 12.09 -8.83 10.35
CA GLY A 335 12.84 -9.06 9.12
C GLY A 335 13.71 -7.85 8.74
N SER A 336 14.35 -7.92 7.57
CA SER A 336 15.25 -6.90 7.01
C SER A 336 14.56 -5.60 6.56
N ARG A 337 13.60 -5.08 7.34
CA ARG A 337 12.97 -3.76 7.11
C ARG A 337 13.89 -2.58 7.39
N SER A 338 15.01 -2.83 8.07
CA SER A 338 16.00 -1.84 8.51
C SER A 338 17.12 -1.59 7.49
N ASP A 339 17.16 -2.29 6.36
CA ASP A 339 18.19 -2.10 5.32
C ASP A 339 17.56 -1.79 3.94
N PRO A 340 17.18 -0.52 3.70
CA PRO A 340 16.64 -0.05 2.42
C PRO A 340 17.57 -0.35 1.24
N VAL A 341 18.88 -0.38 1.47
CA VAL A 341 19.90 -0.52 0.42
C VAL A 341 19.93 -1.96 -0.10
N ALA A 342 19.83 -2.95 0.79
CA ALA A 342 19.71 -4.36 0.38
C ALA A 342 18.43 -4.61 -0.44
N ALA A 343 17.30 -4.03 -0.03
CA ALA A 343 16.03 -4.12 -0.76
C ALA A 343 16.12 -3.51 -2.16
N VAL A 344 16.71 -2.32 -2.28
CA VAL A 344 16.94 -1.64 -3.57
C VAL A 344 17.89 -2.44 -4.47
N THR A 345 18.95 -3.04 -3.90
CA THR A 345 19.93 -3.83 -4.66
C THR A 345 19.32 -5.10 -5.24
N ALA A 346 18.49 -5.81 -4.47
CA ALA A 346 17.79 -7.00 -4.93
C ALA A 346 16.77 -6.70 -6.04
N VAL A 347 16.07 -5.56 -5.93
CA VAL A 347 15.12 -5.09 -6.95
C VAL A 347 15.85 -4.61 -8.21
N GLY A 348 16.95 -3.89 -8.07
CA GLY A 348 17.80 -3.45 -9.18
C GLY A 348 18.34 -4.61 -10.01
N ALA A 349 18.74 -5.71 -9.37
CA ALA A 349 19.21 -6.91 -10.08
C ALA A 349 18.12 -7.58 -10.93
N ARG A 350 16.84 -7.51 -10.51
CA ARG A 350 15.71 -8.06 -11.27
C ARG A 350 15.23 -7.13 -12.39
N LEU A 351 15.33 -5.81 -12.18
CA LEU A 351 15.08 -4.80 -13.23
C LEU A 351 16.02 -4.98 -14.44
N ALA A 352 17.26 -5.43 -14.23
CA ALA A 352 18.20 -5.71 -15.31
C ALA A 352 17.81 -6.92 -16.19
N ALA A 353 16.87 -7.75 -15.74
CA ALA A 353 16.41 -8.94 -16.46
C ALA A 353 15.10 -8.72 -17.23
N ASP A 354 14.60 -7.47 -17.30
CA ASP A 354 13.37 -7.08 -18.00
C ASP A 354 12.08 -7.78 -17.51
N ASP A 355 12.09 -8.28 -16.27
CA ASP A 355 10.95 -8.98 -15.65
C ASP A 355 10.25 -8.10 -14.60
N LEU A 356 9.31 -7.27 -15.05
CA LEU A 356 8.49 -6.42 -14.19
C LEU A 356 7.67 -7.23 -13.16
N GLY A 357 7.21 -8.44 -13.51
CA GLY A 357 6.46 -9.32 -12.60
C GLY A 357 7.32 -9.88 -11.47
N GLY A 358 8.55 -10.31 -11.78
CA GLY A 358 9.55 -10.76 -10.82
C GLY A 358 10.05 -9.64 -9.90
N VAL A 359 10.14 -8.42 -10.42
CA VAL A 359 10.41 -7.21 -9.62
C VAL A 359 9.30 -6.98 -8.60
N LEU A 360 8.03 -6.98 -9.03
CA LEU A 360 6.89 -6.79 -8.12
C LEU A 360 6.80 -7.89 -7.08
N THR A 361 7.04 -9.14 -7.47
CA THR A 361 7.12 -10.27 -6.53
C THR A 361 8.24 -10.06 -5.50
N GLY A 362 9.40 -9.55 -5.93
CA GLY A 362 10.52 -9.23 -5.04
C GLY A 362 10.21 -8.10 -4.04
N ILE A 363 9.54 -7.04 -4.49
CA ILE A 363 9.06 -5.95 -3.62
C ILE A 363 8.07 -6.51 -2.60
N ARG A 364 7.11 -7.32 -3.05
CA ARG A 364 6.10 -7.97 -2.22
C ARG A 364 6.74 -8.83 -1.14
N GLU A 365 7.71 -9.67 -1.48
CA GLU A 365 8.39 -10.56 -0.55
C GLU A 365 9.28 -9.80 0.45
N THR A 366 10.07 -8.85 -0.05
CA THR A 366 11.00 -8.05 0.76
C THR A 366 10.28 -7.19 1.78
N LEU A 367 9.22 -6.50 1.34
CA LEU A 367 8.40 -5.66 2.20
C LEU A 367 7.25 -6.44 2.87
N ARG A 368 7.10 -7.75 2.61
CA ARG A 368 5.97 -8.57 3.10
C ARG A 368 4.61 -7.88 2.89
N LEU A 369 4.37 -7.41 1.69
CA LEU A 369 3.11 -6.79 1.28
C LEU A 369 2.16 -7.89 0.76
N PRO A 370 0.84 -7.77 0.95
CA PRO A 370 -0.12 -8.72 0.37
C PRO A 370 -0.24 -8.60 -1.15
N PHE A 371 -0.02 -7.41 -1.70
CA PHE A 371 -0.24 -7.11 -3.10
C PHE A 371 0.66 -5.96 -3.58
N THR A 372 1.15 -6.08 -4.82
CA THR A 372 1.84 -5.01 -5.54
C THR A 372 1.46 -5.09 -7.01
N ALA A 373 1.07 -3.99 -7.62
CA ALA A 373 0.76 -3.92 -9.05
C ALA A 373 1.24 -2.61 -9.65
N VAL A 374 1.54 -2.63 -10.94
CA VAL A 374 1.94 -1.44 -11.69
C VAL A 374 0.90 -1.16 -12.76
N ARG A 375 0.46 0.09 -12.82
CA ARG A 375 -0.55 0.56 -13.74
C ARG A 375 0.03 1.66 -14.63
N SER A 376 -0.05 1.48 -15.94
CA SER A 376 0.33 2.49 -16.94
C SER A 376 -0.91 2.89 -17.73
N ARG A 377 -1.17 4.20 -17.91
CA ARG A 377 -2.35 4.73 -18.63
C ARG A 377 -3.68 4.05 -18.26
N SER A 378 -3.88 3.79 -16.96
CA SER A 378 -5.05 3.10 -16.39
C SER A 378 -5.19 1.60 -16.68
N VAL A 379 -4.20 0.99 -17.35
CA VAL A 379 -4.13 -0.46 -17.61
C VAL A 379 -3.12 -1.09 -16.65
N GLU A 380 -3.49 -2.19 -16.02
CA GLU A 380 -2.59 -2.98 -15.19
C GLU A 380 -1.59 -3.71 -16.09
N VAL A 381 -0.29 -3.39 -15.92
CA VAL A 381 0.81 -3.98 -16.71
C VAL A 381 1.26 -5.28 -16.09
N ALA A 382 1.38 -5.31 -14.76
CA ALA A 382 1.76 -6.48 -14.00
C ALA A 382 1.26 -6.38 -12.55
N ALA A 383 0.97 -7.53 -11.95
CA ALA A 383 0.56 -7.63 -10.55
C ALA A 383 1.15 -8.88 -9.88
N ALA A 384 1.36 -8.79 -8.57
CA ALA A 384 1.82 -9.88 -7.74
C ALA A 384 1.04 -9.92 -6.42
N GLY A 385 0.42 -11.07 -6.14
CA GLY A 385 -0.37 -11.31 -4.92
C GLY A 385 -1.87 -11.13 -5.13
N THR A 386 -2.62 -11.04 -4.03
CA THR A 386 -4.09 -10.85 -4.05
C THR A 386 -4.46 -9.48 -3.50
N PRO A 387 -5.22 -8.66 -4.24
CA PRO A 387 -5.53 -7.29 -3.82
C PRO A 387 -6.40 -7.28 -2.56
N PRO A 388 -5.98 -6.58 -1.48
CA PRO A 388 -6.81 -6.36 -0.30
C PRO A 388 -7.81 -5.20 -0.52
N ASP A 389 -8.72 -5.01 0.44
CA ASP A 389 -9.73 -3.92 0.41
C ASP A 389 -9.13 -2.51 0.38
N HIS A 390 -7.87 -2.35 0.83
CA HIS A 390 -7.20 -1.05 0.90
C HIS A 390 -5.86 -1.07 0.16
N LEU A 391 -5.78 -0.22 -0.87
CA LEU A 391 -4.60 -0.02 -1.70
C LEU A 391 -4.09 1.42 -1.50
N GLU A 392 -2.78 1.56 -1.31
CA GLU A 392 -2.10 2.84 -1.45
C GLU A 392 -1.44 2.94 -2.83
N THR A 393 -1.29 4.17 -3.32
CA THR A 393 -0.69 4.45 -4.63
C THR A 393 0.56 5.29 -4.47
N VAL A 394 1.63 4.89 -5.16
CA VAL A 394 2.88 5.64 -5.29
C VAL A 394 3.01 6.06 -6.75
N GLU A 395 3.16 7.36 -6.99
CA GLU A 395 3.29 7.91 -8.34
C GLU A 395 4.65 7.53 -8.95
N LEU A 396 4.63 7.06 -10.20
CA LEU A 396 5.82 6.76 -10.98
C LEU A 396 6.01 7.85 -12.03
N SER A 397 6.99 8.74 -11.79
CA SER A 397 7.38 9.79 -12.72
C SER A 397 8.78 9.58 -13.27
N TYR A 398 8.94 9.82 -14.57
CA TYR A 398 10.22 9.75 -15.27
C TYR A 398 10.43 11.08 -16.00
N ARG A 399 11.56 11.75 -15.74
CA ARG A 399 11.89 13.07 -16.31
C ARG A 399 10.81 14.15 -16.14
N GLY A 400 10.05 14.09 -15.04
CA GLY A 400 9.00 15.06 -14.73
C GLY A 400 7.64 14.74 -15.34
N GLU A 401 7.54 13.69 -16.16
CA GLU A 401 6.27 13.21 -16.69
C GLU A 401 5.79 11.98 -15.90
N ARG A 402 4.49 11.91 -15.65
CA ARG A 402 3.87 10.77 -14.98
C ARG A 402 3.71 9.61 -15.97
N VAL A 403 4.42 8.51 -15.73
CA VAL A 403 4.40 7.31 -16.58
C VAL A 403 3.37 6.30 -16.08
N GLY A 404 3.12 6.27 -14.77
CA GLY A 404 2.15 5.35 -14.18
C GLY A 404 2.06 5.44 -12.67
N ASP A 405 1.48 4.39 -12.08
CA ASP A 405 1.21 4.25 -10.65
C ASP A 405 1.68 2.87 -10.16
N LEU A 406 2.36 2.84 -9.02
CA LEU A 406 2.61 1.61 -8.26
C LEU A 406 1.53 1.48 -7.18
N LEU A 407 0.66 0.49 -7.33
CA LEU A 407 -0.38 0.12 -6.39
C LEU A 407 0.19 -0.87 -5.36
N VAL A 408 -0.04 -0.60 -4.08
CA VAL A 408 0.48 -1.42 -2.99
C VAL A 408 -0.65 -1.76 -2.03
N GLY A 409 -0.85 -3.05 -1.78
CA GLY A 409 -1.81 -3.52 -0.79
C GLY A 409 -1.29 -3.30 0.63
N VAL A 410 -2.13 -2.73 1.48
CA VAL A 410 -1.81 -2.53 2.89
C VAL A 410 -2.10 -3.84 3.66
N ARG A 411 -1.25 -4.18 4.64
CA ARG A 411 -1.36 -5.43 5.40
C ARG A 411 -2.65 -5.44 6.23
N ALA A 412 -3.19 -6.63 6.50
CA ALA A 412 -4.39 -6.76 7.33
C ALA A 412 -4.18 -6.16 8.74
N GLY A 413 -4.93 -5.09 9.05
CA GLY A 413 -4.82 -4.34 10.31
C GLY A 413 -3.94 -3.08 10.24
N GLU A 414 -3.37 -2.76 9.07
CA GLU A 414 -2.75 -1.47 8.79
C GLU A 414 -3.69 -0.66 7.87
N ARG A 415 -3.87 0.63 8.17
CA ARG A 415 -4.67 1.55 7.34
C ARG A 415 -3.82 2.33 6.34
N THR A 416 -2.52 2.45 6.61
CA THR A 416 -1.58 3.18 5.77
C THR A 416 -0.23 2.45 5.76
N LEU A 417 0.56 2.67 4.71
CA LEU A 417 1.95 2.26 4.64
C LEU A 417 2.76 2.94 5.75
N GLY A 418 3.63 2.19 6.43
CA GLY A 418 4.56 2.76 7.40
C GLY A 418 5.59 3.67 6.71
N GLU A 419 6.16 4.64 7.45
CA GLU A 419 7.13 5.60 6.90
C GLU A 419 8.35 4.91 6.26
N ALA A 420 8.85 3.84 6.89
CA ALA A 420 9.97 3.05 6.35
C ALA A 420 9.62 2.35 5.02
N ASP A 421 8.42 1.74 4.94
CA ASP A 421 7.95 1.10 3.71
C ASP A 421 7.80 2.15 2.59
N ARG A 422 7.26 3.33 2.92
CA ARG A 422 7.10 4.46 1.99
C ARG A 422 8.44 4.97 1.47
N ALA A 423 9.45 5.08 2.34
CA ALA A 423 10.80 5.50 1.96
C ALA A 423 11.44 4.52 0.95
N VAL A 424 11.31 3.21 1.18
CA VAL A 424 11.81 2.19 0.24
C VAL A 424 11.08 2.27 -1.10
N LEU A 425 9.74 2.36 -1.09
CA LEU A 425 8.95 2.46 -2.33
C LEU A 425 9.30 3.72 -3.13
N ASN A 426 9.55 4.85 -2.48
CA ASN A 426 9.98 6.09 -3.14
C ASN A 426 11.36 5.94 -3.80
N LEU A 427 12.29 5.21 -3.18
CA LEU A 427 13.59 4.90 -3.80
C LEU A 427 13.45 4.00 -5.02
N LEU A 428 12.45 3.10 -5.02
CA LEU A 428 12.17 2.19 -6.14
C LEU A 428 11.33 2.84 -7.25
N ALA A 429 10.66 3.97 -6.98
CA ALA A 429 9.78 4.62 -7.93
C ALA A 429 10.50 5.06 -9.21
N ALA A 430 11.68 5.70 -9.10
CA ALA A 430 12.42 6.17 -10.26
C ALA A 430 12.93 5.03 -11.18
N PRO A 431 13.56 3.95 -10.66
CA PRO A 431 13.93 2.79 -11.47
C PRO A 431 12.73 2.11 -12.15
N LEU A 432 11.60 1.96 -11.43
CA LEU A 432 10.37 1.38 -11.98
C LEU A 432 9.77 2.26 -13.09
N ALA A 433 9.75 3.58 -12.89
CA ALA A 433 9.27 4.53 -13.89
C ALA A 433 10.13 4.48 -15.17
N ALA A 434 11.45 4.36 -15.03
CA ALA A 434 12.36 4.22 -16.16
C ALA A 434 12.11 2.92 -16.95
N ALA A 435 11.94 1.78 -16.25
CA ALA A 435 11.63 0.51 -16.90
C ALA A 435 10.28 0.53 -17.64
N LEU A 436 9.23 1.08 -17.02
CA LEU A 436 7.92 1.25 -17.68
C LEU A 436 7.97 2.14 -18.91
N SER A 437 8.78 3.21 -18.85
CA SER A 437 8.97 4.09 -20.01
C SER A 437 9.71 3.38 -21.13
N ALA A 438 10.71 2.55 -20.80
CA ALA A 438 11.45 1.75 -21.79
C ALA A 438 10.55 0.71 -22.47
N THR A 439 9.71 -0.01 -21.72
CA THR A 439 8.78 -0.99 -22.30
C THR A 439 7.74 -0.31 -23.20
N ALA A 440 7.17 0.81 -22.77
CA ALA A 440 6.21 1.56 -23.59
C ALA A 440 6.84 2.07 -24.90
N LEU A 441 8.08 2.56 -24.84
CA LEU A 441 8.80 3.01 -26.04
C LEU A 441 9.11 1.84 -26.99
N ALA A 442 9.49 0.68 -26.44
CA ALA A 442 9.76 -0.52 -27.24
C ALA A 442 8.50 -1.00 -27.99
N GLU A 443 7.34 -1.00 -27.32
CA GLU A 443 6.04 -1.31 -27.94
C GLU A 443 5.67 -0.31 -29.05
N GLU A 444 5.91 0.99 -28.84
CA GLU A 444 5.62 2.03 -29.83
C GLU A 444 6.51 1.89 -31.08
N VAL A 445 7.81 1.60 -30.89
CA VAL A 445 8.74 1.32 -31.98
C VAL A 445 8.31 0.06 -32.76
N GLN A 446 7.90 -0.99 -32.06
CA GLN A 446 7.42 -2.22 -32.70
C GLN A 446 6.14 -1.98 -33.51
N ALA A 447 5.16 -1.29 -32.94
CA ALA A 447 3.92 -0.93 -33.62
C ALA A 447 4.15 0.01 -34.82
N SER A 448 5.17 0.88 -34.76
CA SER A 448 5.58 1.71 -35.90
C SER A 448 6.19 0.87 -37.03
N ARG A 449 7.09 -0.07 -36.69
CA ARG A 449 7.69 -1.00 -37.67
C ARG A 449 6.64 -1.86 -38.36
N GLU A 450 5.69 -2.40 -37.61
CA GLU A 450 4.59 -3.20 -38.16
C GLU A 450 3.77 -2.40 -39.16
N ARG A 451 3.40 -1.15 -38.84
CA ARG A 451 2.70 -0.25 -39.76
C ARG A 451 3.47 -0.03 -41.06
N ILE A 452 4.78 0.20 -41.00
CA ILE A 452 5.64 0.40 -42.18
C ILE A 452 5.70 -0.87 -43.03
N VAL A 453 5.88 -2.04 -42.40
CA VAL A 453 5.94 -3.32 -43.11
C VAL A 453 4.61 -3.62 -43.81
N THR A 454 3.48 -3.43 -43.12
CA THR A 454 2.15 -3.63 -43.70
C THR A 454 1.91 -2.69 -44.88
N ALA A 455 2.27 -1.41 -44.75
CA ALA A 455 2.14 -0.44 -45.85
C ALA A 455 2.98 -0.83 -47.08
N ARG A 456 4.22 -1.30 -46.86
CA ARG A 456 5.11 -1.74 -47.93
C ARG A 456 4.59 -2.98 -48.66
N GLU A 457 4.09 -3.97 -47.93
CA GLU A 457 3.53 -5.19 -48.53
C GLU A 457 2.25 -4.92 -49.31
N GLU A 458 1.40 -4.00 -48.83
CA GLU A 458 0.20 -3.61 -49.57
C GLU A 458 0.54 -2.92 -50.90
N GLU A 459 1.52 -2.00 -50.90
CA GLU A 459 1.97 -1.35 -52.14
C GLU A 459 2.60 -2.37 -53.11
N ARG A 460 3.40 -3.33 -52.61
CA ARG A 460 3.96 -4.41 -53.43
C ARG A 460 2.86 -5.27 -54.07
N ARG A 461 1.81 -5.62 -53.31
CA ARG A 461 0.66 -6.39 -53.82
C ARG A 461 -0.13 -5.60 -54.86
N ARG A 462 -0.29 -4.30 -54.65
CA ARG A 462 -0.92 -3.41 -55.62
C ARG A 462 -0.13 -3.38 -56.92
N LEU A 463 1.18 -3.13 -56.86
CA LEU A 463 2.06 -3.15 -58.04
C LEU A 463 2.02 -4.50 -58.77
N HIS A 464 2.04 -5.62 -58.05
CA HIS A 464 1.95 -6.94 -58.66
C HIS A 464 0.62 -7.17 -59.39
N ARG A 465 -0.51 -6.74 -58.80
CA ARG A 465 -1.83 -6.82 -59.46
C ARG A 465 -1.88 -5.95 -60.71
N ASP A 466 -1.45 -4.70 -60.62
CA ASP A 466 -1.46 -3.79 -61.77
C ASP A 466 -0.57 -4.31 -62.91
N LEU A 467 0.58 -4.91 -62.60
CA LEU A 467 1.44 -5.57 -63.59
C LEU A 467 0.79 -6.82 -64.19
N HIS A 468 0.26 -7.71 -63.35
CA HIS A 468 -0.31 -8.99 -63.78
C HIS A 468 -1.59 -8.81 -64.60
N ASP A 469 -2.50 -7.96 -64.14
CA ASP A 469 -3.82 -7.79 -64.75
C ASP A 469 -3.76 -6.84 -65.97
N GLY A 470 -2.81 -5.89 -65.99
CA GLY A 470 -2.64 -4.96 -67.11
C GLY A 470 -1.73 -5.47 -68.24
N LEU A 471 -0.52 -5.96 -67.91
CA LEU A 471 0.48 -6.33 -68.92
C LEU A 471 0.38 -7.78 -69.35
N GLY A 472 -0.02 -8.69 -68.44
CA GLY A 472 -0.06 -10.13 -68.70
C GLY A 472 -0.91 -10.51 -69.92
N PRO A 473 -2.20 -10.14 -69.97
CA PRO A 473 -3.08 -10.43 -71.10
C PRO A 473 -2.61 -9.76 -72.40
N THR A 474 -2.17 -8.50 -72.33
CA THR A 474 -1.74 -7.71 -73.50
C THR A 474 -0.50 -8.31 -74.16
N LEU A 475 0.51 -8.70 -73.37
CA LEU A 475 1.74 -9.32 -73.90
C LEU A 475 1.49 -10.75 -74.40
N THR A 476 0.63 -11.52 -73.74
CA THR A 476 0.24 -12.87 -74.20
C THR A 476 -0.52 -12.79 -75.53
N GLY A 477 -1.46 -11.85 -75.65
CA GLY A 477 -2.19 -11.59 -76.88
C GLY A 477 -1.28 -11.14 -78.03
N ALA A 478 -0.29 -10.29 -77.73
CA ALA A 478 0.75 -9.91 -78.68
C ALA A 478 1.56 -11.12 -79.18
N GLY A 479 1.94 -12.04 -78.28
CA GLY A 479 2.61 -13.30 -78.65
C GLY A 479 1.79 -14.13 -79.64
N TYR A 480 0.51 -14.39 -79.35
CA TYR A 480 -0.36 -15.16 -80.25
C TYR A 480 -0.58 -14.47 -81.60
N LYS A 481 -0.67 -13.14 -81.64
CA LYS A 481 -0.79 -12.38 -82.90
C LYS A 481 0.49 -12.48 -83.74
N ALA A 482 1.66 -12.50 -83.12
CA ALA A 482 2.94 -12.72 -83.80
C ALA A 482 3.02 -14.13 -84.41
N ASP A 483 2.64 -15.17 -83.66
CA ASP A 483 2.60 -16.56 -84.15
C ASP A 483 1.61 -16.72 -85.32
N ALA A 484 0.43 -16.10 -85.22
CA ALA A 484 -0.56 -16.12 -86.30
C ALA A 484 -0.06 -15.40 -87.56
N ALA A 485 0.62 -14.26 -87.41
CA ALA A 485 1.22 -13.54 -88.53
C ALA A 485 2.34 -14.36 -89.21
N LEU A 486 3.15 -15.09 -88.44
CA LEU A 486 4.19 -15.99 -88.98
C LEU A 486 3.56 -17.13 -89.80
N ASN A 487 2.52 -17.78 -89.28
CA ASN A 487 1.83 -18.90 -89.95
C ASN A 487 1.11 -18.48 -91.23
N LEU A 488 0.63 -17.23 -91.32
CA LEU A 488 -0.11 -16.70 -92.48
C LEU A 488 0.78 -15.95 -93.48
N SER A 489 2.06 -15.76 -93.16
CA SER A 489 2.98 -14.88 -93.91
C SER A 489 3.10 -15.20 -95.41
N THR A 490 2.95 -16.47 -95.79
CA THR A 490 3.02 -16.94 -97.19
C THR A 490 1.66 -17.17 -97.83
N SER A 491 0.62 -17.46 -97.04
CA SER A 491 -0.70 -17.88 -97.52
C SER A 491 -1.73 -16.75 -97.56
N ASP A 492 -1.61 -15.73 -96.70
CA ASP A 492 -2.48 -14.56 -96.67
C ASP A 492 -1.69 -13.29 -96.23
N PRO A 493 -1.04 -12.60 -97.19
CA PRO A 493 -0.22 -11.42 -96.91
C PRO A 493 -1.01 -10.23 -96.36
N ASP A 494 -2.28 -10.06 -96.74
CA ASP A 494 -3.09 -8.94 -96.29
C ASP A 494 -3.56 -9.12 -94.85
N ARG A 495 -3.97 -10.34 -94.47
CA ARG A 495 -4.26 -10.66 -93.06
C ARG A 495 -3.02 -10.58 -92.18
N THR A 496 -1.84 -10.95 -92.71
CA THR A 496 -0.56 -10.80 -92.02
C THR A 496 -0.25 -9.32 -91.71
N ARG A 497 -0.44 -8.41 -92.67
CA ARG A 497 -0.25 -6.96 -92.44
C ARG A 497 -1.19 -6.40 -91.37
N LEU A 498 -2.45 -6.84 -91.35
CA LEU A 498 -3.42 -6.45 -90.32
C LEU A 498 -2.98 -6.91 -88.92
N LEU A 499 -2.60 -8.20 -88.77
CA LEU A 499 -2.13 -8.75 -87.50
C LEU A 499 -0.86 -8.04 -86.99
N LEU A 500 0.08 -7.71 -87.87
CA LEU A 500 1.28 -6.94 -87.52
C LEU A 500 0.95 -5.49 -87.09
N SER A 501 -0.05 -4.86 -87.71
CA SER A 501 -0.52 -3.53 -87.30
C SER A 501 -1.20 -3.55 -85.93
N GLU A 502 -2.04 -4.55 -85.66
CA GLU A 502 -2.66 -4.75 -84.35
C GLU A 502 -1.61 -5.07 -83.27
N LEU A 503 -0.64 -5.93 -83.59
CA LEU A 503 0.49 -6.25 -82.71
C LEU A 503 1.28 -4.99 -82.33
N ARG A 504 1.56 -4.12 -83.30
CA ARG A 504 2.24 -2.84 -83.05
C ARG A 504 1.45 -1.96 -82.09
N THR A 505 0.13 -1.92 -82.21
CA THR A 505 -0.76 -1.18 -81.32
C THR A 505 -0.79 -1.76 -79.91
N ASP A 506 -0.86 -3.09 -79.77
CA ASP A 506 -0.85 -3.77 -78.47
C ASP A 506 0.47 -3.55 -77.73
N ILE A 507 1.60 -3.66 -78.44
CA ILE A 507 2.94 -3.36 -77.88
C ILE A 507 3.03 -1.88 -77.46
N GLY A 508 2.48 -0.96 -78.27
CA GLY A 508 2.41 0.45 -77.92
C GLY A 508 1.63 0.69 -76.62
N THR A 509 0.47 0.06 -76.48
CA THR A 509 -0.37 0.11 -75.28
C THR A 509 0.35 -0.45 -74.06
N ALA A 510 1.00 -1.61 -74.18
CA ALA A 510 1.77 -2.22 -73.09
C ALA A 510 2.95 -1.33 -72.64
N ILE A 511 3.64 -0.67 -73.57
CA ILE A 511 4.71 0.30 -73.25
C ILE A 511 4.13 1.50 -72.50
N ASP A 512 2.97 2.01 -72.91
CA ASP A 512 2.32 3.13 -72.24
C ASP A 512 1.80 2.75 -70.84
N ASP A 513 1.36 1.51 -70.63
CA ASP A 513 0.97 0.98 -69.32
C ASP A 513 2.17 0.78 -68.38
N VAL A 514 3.28 0.21 -68.87
CA VAL A 514 4.56 0.17 -68.12
C VAL A 514 5.00 1.58 -67.75
N ARG A 515 4.97 2.50 -68.71
CA ARG A 515 5.31 3.90 -68.47
C ARG A 515 4.42 4.52 -67.41
N ARG A 516 3.11 4.30 -67.47
CA ARG A 516 2.15 4.80 -66.47
C ARG A 516 2.45 4.27 -65.06
N LEU A 517 2.79 2.99 -64.93
CA LEU A 517 3.18 2.36 -63.67
C LEU A 517 4.51 2.94 -63.14
N VAL A 518 5.50 3.11 -64.00
CA VAL A 518 6.81 3.69 -63.65
C VAL A 518 6.70 5.18 -63.30
N TYR A 519 5.92 5.95 -64.06
CA TYR A 519 5.61 7.35 -63.76
C TYR A 519 4.88 7.50 -62.42
N GLY A 520 4.20 6.45 -61.96
CA GLY A 520 3.57 6.33 -60.64
C GLY A 520 4.57 6.38 -59.46
N LEU A 521 5.83 5.97 -59.66
CA LEU A 521 6.84 5.81 -58.61
C LEU A 521 7.82 7.00 -58.52
N ARG A 522 8.42 7.41 -59.64
CA ARG A 522 9.17 8.68 -59.79
C ARG A 522 9.32 8.97 -61.29
N PRO A 523 8.93 10.16 -61.80
CA PRO A 523 9.08 10.46 -63.22
C PRO A 523 10.55 10.40 -63.69
N PRO A 524 10.91 9.56 -64.68
CA PRO A 524 12.29 9.43 -65.19
C PRO A 524 12.91 10.75 -65.68
N ALA A 525 12.07 11.68 -66.16
CA ALA A 525 12.53 13.00 -66.56
C ALA A 525 13.18 13.79 -65.40
N LEU A 526 12.81 13.51 -64.14
CA LEU A 526 13.48 14.10 -62.97
C LEU A 526 14.89 13.55 -62.77
N ASP A 527 15.14 12.29 -63.11
CA ASP A 527 16.48 11.67 -63.00
C ASP A 527 17.44 12.14 -64.10
N GLU A 528 16.93 12.37 -65.31
CA GLU A 528 17.77 12.74 -66.45
C GLU A 528 18.21 14.21 -66.45
N VAL A 529 17.33 15.13 -66.04
CA VAL A 529 17.56 16.58 -66.20
C VAL A 529 17.11 17.43 -65.00
N GLY A 530 16.69 16.79 -63.90
CA GLY A 530 16.17 17.48 -62.71
C GLY A 530 14.80 18.13 -62.90
N LEU A 531 14.22 18.65 -61.81
CA LEU A 531 12.88 19.26 -61.78
C LEU A 531 12.69 20.37 -62.82
N ILE A 532 13.62 21.33 -62.86
CA ILE A 532 13.55 22.48 -63.77
C ILE A 532 13.64 22.04 -65.23
N GLY A 533 14.59 21.16 -65.55
CA GLY A 533 14.73 20.64 -66.91
C GLY A 533 13.52 19.82 -67.36
N ALA A 534 12.93 19.04 -66.46
CA ALA A 534 11.77 18.21 -66.75
C ALA A 534 10.53 19.07 -67.02
N LEU A 535 10.30 20.10 -66.20
CA LEU A 535 9.17 21.03 -66.38
C LEU A 535 9.36 21.91 -67.62
N ARG A 536 10.57 22.38 -67.91
CA ARG A 536 10.87 23.15 -69.13
C ARG A 536 10.57 22.34 -70.39
N ARG A 537 11.07 21.10 -70.46
CA ARG A 537 10.76 20.15 -71.56
C ARG A 537 9.26 19.89 -71.69
N HIS A 538 8.52 19.87 -70.58
CA HIS A 538 7.07 19.70 -70.61
C HIS A 538 6.36 20.93 -71.18
N CYS A 539 6.76 22.14 -70.76
CA CYS A 539 6.20 23.40 -71.22
C CYS A 539 6.38 23.61 -72.73
N GLU A 540 7.54 23.26 -73.29
CA GLU A 540 7.85 23.36 -74.73
C GLU A 540 6.91 22.54 -75.63
N ARG A 541 6.23 21.54 -75.08
CA ARG A 541 5.35 20.62 -75.82
C ARG A 541 3.88 21.05 -75.79
N LEU A 542 3.54 22.10 -75.04
CA LEU A 542 2.17 22.58 -74.92
C LEU A 542 1.83 23.53 -76.07
N PRO A 543 0.58 23.52 -76.58
CA PRO A 543 0.12 24.43 -77.63
C PRO A 543 -0.22 25.83 -77.07
N LEU A 544 0.60 26.37 -76.16
CA LEU A 544 0.38 27.63 -75.45
C LEU A 544 1.68 28.45 -75.39
N GLU A 545 1.58 29.78 -75.27
CA GLU A 545 2.73 30.62 -74.98
C GLU A 545 3.08 30.51 -73.49
N VAL A 546 4.12 29.74 -73.16
CA VAL A 546 4.53 29.48 -71.76
C VAL A 546 5.70 30.38 -71.36
N THR A 547 5.50 31.24 -70.37
CA THR A 547 6.58 31.94 -69.68
C THR A 547 7.01 31.12 -68.47
N PHE A 548 8.24 30.59 -68.48
CA PHE A 548 8.77 29.76 -67.40
C PHE A 548 9.85 30.52 -66.63
N ASP A 549 9.50 30.98 -65.43
CA ASP A 549 10.40 31.71 -64.53
C ASP A 549 10.82 30.81 -63.36
N ALA A 550 12.08 30.41 -63.35
CA ALA A 550 12.63 29.59 -62.29
C ALA A 550 14.15 29.83 -62.18
N PRO A 551 14.74 29.57 -60.99
CA PRO A 551 16.18 29.62 -60.81
C PRO A 551 16.91 28.75 -61.85
N PRO A 552 18.05 29.21 -62.39
CA PRO A 552 18.81 28.45 -63.39
C PRO A 552 19.32 27.12 -62.84
N GLN A 553 19.55 27.03 -61.53
CA GLN A 553 19.85 25.81 -60.80
C GLN A 553 19.09 25.83 -59.47
N LEU A 554 18.51 24.70 -59.09
CA LEU A 554 17.94 24.49 -57.76
C LEU A 554 18.99 23.84 -56.84
N ALA A 555 18.95 24.18 -55.55
CA ALA A 555 19.62 23.38 -54.54
C ALA A 555 19.00 21.96 -54.50
N ALA A 556 19.75 20.97 -54.00
CA ALA A 556 19.25 19.59 -53.90
C ALA A 556 17.96 19.55 -53.06
N LEU A 557 16.84 19.26 -53.71
CA LEU A 557 15.54 19.11 -53.06
C LEU A 557 15.34 17.65 -52.62
N PRO A 558 14.60 17.40 -51.53
CA PRO A 558 14.12 16.05 -51.22
C PRO A 558 13.32 15.48 -52.40
N ALA A 559 13.58 14.22 -52.77
CA ALA A 559 12.95 13.58 -53.93
C ALA A 559 11.41 13.62 -53.90
N ALA A 560 10.82 13.54 -52.70
CA ALA A 560 9.37 13.67 -52.53
C ALA A 560 8.84 15.05 -52.94
N ILE A 561 9.56 16.12 -52.60
CA ILE A 561 9.23 17.50 -53.00
C ILE A 561 9.39 17.67 -54.51
N GLU A 562 10.44 17.12 -55.12
CA GLU A 562 10.62 17.17 -56.58
C GLU A 562 9.47 16.50 -57.33
N VAL A 563 9.05 15.32 -56.88
CA VAL A 563 7.96 14.56 -57.51
C VAL A 563 6.63 15.28 -57.35
N ALA A 564 6.33 15.78 -56.14
CA ALA A 564 5.10 16.54 -55.89
C ALA A 564 5.07 17.83 -56.71
N ALA A 565 6.17 18.60 -56.73
CA ALA A 565 6.27 19.82 -57.50
C ALA A 565 6.08 19.57 -59.00
N TYR A 566 6.74 18.55 -59.54
CA TYR A 566 6.58 18.16 -60.94
C TYR A 566 5.12 17.85 -61.27
N ARG A 567 4.48 16.98 -60.47
CA ARG A 567 3.09 16.55 -60.71
C ARG A 567 2.08 17.69 -60.58
N ILE A 568 2.23 18.53 -59.54
CA ILE A 568 1.36 19.69 -59.32
C ILE A 568 1.41 20.63 -60.54
N VAL A 569 2.62 20.95 -61.02
CA VAL A 569 2.78 21.86 -62.17
C VAL A 569 2.27 21.22 -63.47
N THR A 570 2.57 19.93 -63.74
CA THR A 570 2.08 19.27 -64.96
C THR A 570 0.56 19.10 -65.00
N GLU A 571 -0.06 18.81 -63.84
CA GLU A 571 -1.52 18.69 -63.76
C GLU A 571 -2.18 20.07 -63.91
N ALA A 572 -1.58 21.11 -63.31
CA ALA A 572 -2.03 22.49 -63.50
C ALA A 572 -1.97 22.91 -64.99
N LEU A 573 -0.86 22.65 -65.67
CA LEU A 573 -0.71 22.93 -67.11
C LEU A 573 -1.67 22.10 -67.99
N THR A 574 -1.93 20.85 -67.60
CA THR A 574 -2.94 20.01 -68.28
C THR A 574 -4.34 20.60 -68.12
N ASN A 575 -4.68 21.11 -66.93
CA ASN A 575 -5.94 21.79 -66.71
C ASN A 575 -6.06 23.08 -67.52
N VAL A 576 -4.98 23.87 -67.64
CA VAL A 576 -4.96 25.08 -68.48
C VAL A 576 -5.26 24.72 -69.93
N THR A 577 -4.54 23.74 -70.50
CA THR A 577 -4.72 23.34 -71.91
C THR A 577 -6.11 22.77 -72.21
N ARG A 578 -6.73 22.06 -71.27
CA ARG A 578 -8.04 21.42 -71.49
C ARG A 578 -9.23 22.31 -71.14
N HIS A 579 -9.09 23.23 -70.20
CA HIS A 579 -10.23 23.86 -69.55
C HIS A 579 -10.17 25.40 -69.52
N ALA A 580 -8.99 26.03 -69.59
CA ALA A 580 -8.90 27.49 -69.37
C ALA A 580 -9.24 28.33 -70.60
N ALA A 581 -9.13 27.77 -71.83
CA ALA A 581 -9.16 28.52 -73.09
C ALA A 581 -8.16 29.71 -73.11
N ALA A 582 -7.05 29.54 -72.39
CA ALA A 582 -5.96 30.51 -72.26
C ALA A 582 -5.10 30.54 -73.53
N THR A 583 -4.44 31.66 -73.78
CA THR A 583 -3.39 31.81 -74.81
C THR A 583 -1.98 31.85 -74.21
N LYS A 584 -1.86 32.31 -72.96
CA LYS A 584 -0.61 32.46 -72.23
C LYS A 584 -0.69 31.81 -70.86
N VAL A 585 0.42 31.23 -70.41
CA VAL A 585 0.56 30.71 -69.05
C VAL A 585 1.93 31.05 -68.49
N THR A 586 1.97 31.50 -67.25
CA THR A 586 3.19 31.80 -66.51
C THR A 586 3.37 30.76 -65.41
N VAL A 587 4.52 30.08 -65.42
CA VAL A 587 4.94 29.14 -64.39
C VAL A 587 6.10 29.77 -63.63
N THR A 588 5.92 29.97 -62.33
CA THR A 588 6.94 30.50 -61.44
C THR A 588 7.30 29.48 -60.37
N ILE A 589 8.59 29.24 -60.17
CA ILE A 589 9.12 28.38 -59.11
C ILE A 589 10.13 29.19 -58.31
N THR A 590 9.91 29.35 -57.01
CA THR A 590 10.86 29.99 -56.10
C THR A 590 11.20 29.05 -54.96
N VAL A 591 12.45 29.13 -54.49
CA VAL A 591 12.94 28.30 -53.38
C VAL A 591 13.53 29.21 -52.31
N GLY A 592 12.91 29.19 -51.13
CA GLY A 592 13.35 29.87 -49.92
C GLY A 592 13.38 28.88 -48.75
N SER A 593 12.62 29.14 -47.69
CA SER A 593 12.35 28.16 -46.62
C SER A 593 11.34 27.07 -47.03
N ALA A 594 10.66 27.27 -48.16
CA ALA A 594 9.75 26.34 -48.80
C ALA A 594 9.94 26.44 -50.33
N VAL A 595 9.47 25.43 -51.06
CA VAL A 595 9.32 25.51 -52.52
C VAL A 595 7.94 26.07 -52.81
N GLU A 596 7.88 27.25 -53.42
CA GLU A 596 6.64 27.87 -53.85
C GLU A 596 6.49 27.71 -55.36
N LEU A 597 5.33 27.20 -55.75
CA LEU A 597 4.95 26.92 -57.12
C LEU A 597 3.75 27.80 -57.47
N SER A 598 3.80 28.51 -58.59
CA SER A 598 2.68 29.29 -59.10
C SER A 598 2.48 29.01 -60.59
N VAL A 599 1.24 28.69 -60.97
CA VAL A 599 0.81 28.57 -62.36
C VAL A 599 -0.35 29.53 -62.57
N LEU A 600 -0.17 30.48 -63.47
CA LEU A 600 -1.09 31.59 -63.76
C LEU A 600 -1.42 31.58 -65.25
N ASP A 601 -2.70 31.51 -65.63
CA ASP A 601 -3.14 31.57 -67.02
C ASP A 601 -3.97 32.84 -67.29
N ASP A 602 -4.11 33.23 -68.57
CA ASP A 602 -4.93 34.36 -69.05
C ASP A 602 -6.32 33.91 -69.53
N GLY A 603 -6.79 32.76 -69.06
CA GLY A 603 -8.05 32.14 -69.45
C GLY A 603 -9.27 32.78 -68.79
N ARG A 604 -10.40 32.07 -68.80
CA ARG A 604 -11.70 32.59 -68.34
C ARG A 604 -11.69 33.01 -66.86
N THR A 605 -12.10 34.25 -66.59
CA THR A 605 -12.31 34.82 -65.25
C THR A 605 -13.78 34.73 -64.81
N GLY A 606 -14.05 34.43 -63.53
CA GLY A 606 -15.32 34.78 -62.87
C GLY A 606 -16.21 33.65 -62.35
N GLU A 607 -16.14 32.42 -62.89
CA GLU A 607 -16.89 31.29 -62.33
C GLU A 607 -16.06 30.50 -61.30
N PRO A 608 -16.62 30.19 -60.11
CA PRO A 608 -15.95 29.32 -59.13
C PRO A 608 -15.66 27.96 -59.75
N TRP A 609 -14.41 27.52 -59.69
CA TRP A 609 -14.01 26.21 -60.19
C TRP A 609 -14.72 25.10 -59.41
N ARG A 610 -15.40 24.20 -60.12
CA ARG A 610 -15.92 22.97 -59.51
C ARG A 610 -14.78 21.99 -59.29
N PRO A 611 -14.53 21.50 -58.06
CA PRO A 611 -13.46 20.53 -57.81
C PRO A 611 -13.70 19.24 -58.62
N GLY A 612 -12.80 18.97 -59.57
CA GLY A 612 -12.72 17.69 -60.27
C GLY A 612 -11.50 16.88 -59.80
N VAL A 613 -11.32 15.69 -60.37
CA VAL A 613 -10.25 14.75 -59.98
C VAL A 613 -8.85 15.41 -60.01
N GLY A 614 -8.56 16.25 -61.02
CA GLY A 614 -7.27 16.94 -61.15
C GLY A 614 -6.98 17.97 -60.05
N LEU A 615 -7.98 18.79 -59.67
CA LEU A 615 -7.83 19.79 -58.60
C LEU A 615 -7.74 19.14 -57.21
N THR A 616 -8.46 18.03 -57.00
CA THR A 616 -8.35 17.24 -55.76
C THR A 616 -6.97 16.63 -55.64
N SER A 617 -6.46 16.01 -56.72
CA SER A 617 -5.11 15.43 -56.77
C SER A 617 -4.02 16.49 -56.47
N ILE A 618 -4.11 17.68 -57.07
CA ILE A 618 -3.16 18.78 -56.80
C ILE A 618 -3.14 19.15 -55.29
N ARG A 619 -4.29 19.23 -54.64
CA ARG A 619 -4.38 19.57 -53.21
C ARG A 619 -3.88 18.46 -52.30
N GLU A 620 -4.27 17.22 -52.59
CA GLU A 620 -3.83 16.04 -51.83
C GLU A 620 -2.30 15.90 -51.86
N ARG A 621 -1.67 16.13 -53.02
CA ARG A 621 -0.21 16.04 -53.17
C ARG A 621 0.57 17.10 -52.39
N ALA A 622 0.02 18.31 -52.26
CA ALA A 622 0.62 19.31 -51.38
C ALA A 622 0.44 18.91 -49.90
N ALA A 623 -0.76 18.44 -49.52
CA ALA A 623 -1.08 18.04 -48.15
C ALA A 623 -0.29 16.80 -47.67
N GLU A 624 0.00 15.84 -48.55
CA GLU A 624 0.85 14.67 -48.28
C GLU A 624 2.24 15.05 -47.75
N LEU A 625 2.73 16.24 -48.10
CA LEU A 625 4.03 16.78 -47.68
C LEU A 625 3.90 17.87 -46.61
N GLY A 626 2.73 18.00 -45.96
CA GLY A 626 2.47 19.07 -45.00
C GLY A 626 2.39 20.47 -45.61
N GLY A 627 2.28 20.55 -46.94
CA GLY A 627 2.17 21.80 -47.69
C GLY A 627 0.73 22.29 -47.88
N LEU A 628 0.61 23.51 -48.42
CA LEU A 628 -0.68 24.16 -48.69
C LEU A 628 -0.83 24.38 -50.19
N CYS A 629 -2.04 24.18 -50.72
CA CYS A 629 -2.35 24.47 -52.11
C CYS A 629 -3.68 25.21 -52.26
N THR A 630 -3.62 26.36 -52.94
CA THR A 630 -4.79 27.16 -53.31
C THR A 630 -4.94 27.17 -54.83
N ALA A 631 -6.13 26.83 -55.31
CA ALA A 631 -6.45 26.79 -56.73
C ALA A 631 -7.82 27.39 -56.96
N GLY A 632 -7.93 28.37 -57.86
CA GLY A 632 -9.19 29.07 -58.15
C GLY A 632 -9.06 30.15 -59.23
N PRO A 633 -10.18 30.80 -59.60
CA PRO A 633 -10.16 31.93 -60.51
C PRO A 633 -9.49 33.15 -59.86
N GLY A 634 -8.60 33.80 -60.59
CA GLY A 634 -7.98 35.08 -60.29
C GLY A 634 -8.59 36.23 -61.10
N PRO A 635 -8.12 37.47 -60.89
CA PRO A 635 -8.63 38.66 -61.57
C PRO A 635 -8.35 38.66 -63.08
N ASP A 636 -7.26 38.03 -63.52
CA ASP A 636 -6.78 38.05 -64.90
C ASP A 636 -6.78 36.66 -65.58
N GLY A 637 -7.29 35.63 -64.89
CA GLY A 637 -7.43 34.25 -65.39
C GLY A 637 -7.32 33.23 -64.26
N GLY A 638 -6.92 31.99 -64.54
CA GLY A 638 -6.78 30.94 -63.52
C GLY A 638 -5.49 31.02 -62.70
N ARG A 639 -5.55 30.59 -61.42
CA ARG A 639 -4.38 30.54 -60.53
C ARG A 639 -4.31 29.24 -59.73
N VAL A 640 -3.15 28.60 -59.76
CA VAL A 640 -2.77 27.50 -58.87
C VAL A 640 -1.49 27.89 -58.15
N VAL A 641 -1.51 27.91 -56.81
CA VAL A 641 -0.35 28.16 -55.97
C VAL A 641 -0.20 27.05 -54.95
N ALA A 642 1.00 26.47 -54.86
CA ALA A 642 1.34 25.48 -53.86
C ALA A 642 2.61 25.88 -53.11
N VAL A 643 2.62 25.65 -51.80
CA VAL A 643 3.76 25.88 -50.91
C VAL A 643 4.13 24.54 -50.28
N LEU A 644 5.33 24.04 -50.60
CA LEU A 644 5.86 22.76 -50.12
C LEU A 644 7.00 23.03 -49.13
N PRO A 645 6.85 22.73 -47.82
CA PRO A 645 7.89 23.01 -46.84
C PRO A 645 9.14 22.15 -47.10
N LEU A 646 10.33 22.75 -47.01
CA LEU A 646 11.60 22.02 -47.16
C LEU A 646 11.93 21.15 -45.93
N GLU A 647 11.35 21.50 -44.78
CA GLU A 647 11.40 20.71 -43.56
C GLU A 647 10.01 20.13 -43.28
N GLY A 648 9.83 18.83 -43.46
CA GLY A 648 8.54 18.20 -43.19
C GLY A 648 8.40 16.72 -43.53
N ALA A 649 9.15 15.85 -42.83
CA ALA A 649 8.66 14.55 -42.34
C ALA A 649 9.67 14.00 -41.33
N ALA A 650 9.46 14.31 -40.04
CA ALA A 650 9.98 13.53 -38.92
C ALA A 650 9.01 12.39 -38.62
#